data_AF-R9P578-F1
#
_entry.id   AF-R9P578-F1
#
_cell.length_a   1.000
_cell.length_b   1.000
_cell.length_c   1.000
_cell.angle_alpha   90.00
_cell.angle_beta   90.00
_cell.angle_gamma   90.00
#
_symmetry.space_group_name_H-M   'P 1'
#
loop_
_entity.id
_entity.type
_entity.pdbx_description
1 polymer ?
#
loop_
_entity_poly.entity_id
_entity_poly.type
_entity_poly.pdbx_seq_one_letter_code
_entity_poly.pdbx_strand_id
1 'polypeptide(L)'
;MTQTWKRDSGSVGKHDMSYVLSLKQAEPTDNVQEQHHRRYPTVVFHRMLLFRHHPRLLIQTARASFPPARTILAPPKAFLSSSIINMSEQRVRVGSAKDVAQGKMKEFTFAGEGDDAVKVLVSNVKGQLHATSSKCTHYGAPLANGVLTGDGRIICPWHGACFHAKNGEIEDAPALDSILSLKLEVDGDDLFVTADPEKLKGKPGVAPSCKGGAQSVAKGKGVVIVGGGAGAINCVEELRKSGYQGSITIVSNEQAIIDRTKLSKALIADADKVTWRSKSHLNNVLGVELQNTSVTKVDADAKSVTLENGSTLEYEKLVLATGGIPKRIPIPGSDFKNVLVLRQISDTKAINEAVGNEDGDESKKSKNVVVIGSSFIGMEAAIALTKRANVSVVGMEKVPFERVLGEEVGQGLMQAQVKNGLKFYMEAGVEKIEGDKSSGPTSVVIKNSQGKQESIAADVVILGVGVAPATNFLKESGFKLEKDGGIAVDSKLRVEGHSDIFAIGDIAAAPTRASDHSRIEHWNVASNHGRAVAKTLAGTETDYDKVAIFWSALGSQLRYCGSGGPQFDNVYVDGKPEELKFAAYYAEGDEVVAVATMGVDPLMVQCSELIRIRAMPKLSEIKNGKNPLDLDLSTPSAKI
;
A
#
# COMPACT_ATOMS: atom_id res chain seq x y z
N MET A 1 -11.19 8.50 -74.06
CA MET A 1 -9.99 7.64 -74.00
C MET A 1 -10.17 6.78 -72.76
N THR A 2 -10.80 5.60 -72.90
CA THR A 2 -10.14 4.27 -73.05
C THR A 2 -9.32 3.91 -71.80
N GLN A 3 -9.43 2.77 -71.13
CA GLN A 3 -10.14 1.49 -71.34
C GLN A 3 -9.80 0.66 -70.07
N THR A 4 -10.74 0.05 -69.33
CA THR A 4 -11.07 -1.40 -69.31
C THR A 4 -9.99 -2.35 -68.73
N TRP A 5 -10.24 -3.44 -67.97
CA TRP A 5 -11.43 -4.23 -67.59
C TRP A 5 -11.10 -5.23 -66.44
N LYS A 6 -12.18 -5.77 -65.85
CA LYS A 6 -12.31 -6.93 -64.94
C LYS A 6 -12.17 -8.29 -65.67
N ARG A 7 -12.25 -9.36 -64.85
CA ARG A 7 -12.76 -10.76 -65.08
C ARG A 7 -11.67 -11.84 -65.20
N ASP A 8 -11.79 -13.08 -64.70
CA ASP A 8 -12.91 -14.00 -64.41
C ASP A 8 -12.45 -15.02 -63.31
N SER A 9 -13.25 -15.63 -62.42
CA SER A 9 -14.46 -16.49 -62.47
C SER A 9 -14.17 -18.01 -62.51
N GLY A 10 -14.95 -18.77 -61.73
CA GLY A 10 -15.12 -20.24 -61.83
C GLY A 10 -14.80 -21.02 -60.54
N SER A 11 -15.55 -22.01 -60.04
CA SER A 11 -16.99 -22.32 -59.94
C SER A 11 -17.08 -23.76 -59.38
N VAL A 12 -17.99 -23.98 -58.42
CA VAL A 12 -18.79 -25.21 -58.17
C VAL A 12 -18.11 -26.45 -57.55
N GLY A 13 -18.74 -26.96 -56.48
CA GLY A 13 -18.62 -28.35 -56.02
C GLY A 13 -19.24 -28.60 -54.64
N LYS A 14 -20.56 -28.83 -54.58
CA LYS A 14 -21.27 -29.39 -53.41
C LYS A 14 -21.04 -30.90 -53.35
N HIS A 15 -20.89 -31.48 -52.15
CA HIS A 15 -21.56 -32.73 -51.77
C HIS A 15 -21.65 -32.88 -50.23
N ASP A 16 -22.88 -33.04 -49.76
CA ASP A 16 -23.28 -33.60 -48.47
C ASP A 16 -22.87 -35.08 -48.36
N MET A 17 -22.49 -35.53 -47.16
CA MET A 17 -23.23 -36.61 -46.47
C MET A 17 -22.66 -36.93 -45.07
N SER A 18 -23.61 -37.09 -44.15
CA SER A 18 -23.52 -37.49 -42.75
C SER A 18 -23.44 -39.02 -42.52
N TYR A 19 -23.22 -39.39 -41.24
CA TYR A 19 -23.44 -40.67 -40.51
C TYR A 19 -22.15 -41.28 -39.90
N VAL A 20 -21.90 -41.19 -38.58
CA VAL A 20 -22.42 -41.92 -37.38
C VAL A 20 -21.49 -43.07 -36.92
N LEU A 21 -21.01 -42.91 -35.67
CA LEU A 21 -20.62 -43.85 -34.60
C LEU A 21 -20.27 -45.33 -34.92
N SER A 22 -19.13 -45.79 -34.40
CA SER A 22 -19.09 -46.91 -33.43
C SER A 22 -17.71 -47.09 -32.77
N LEU A 23 -17.76 -47.49 -31.50
CA LEU A 23 -16.72 -47.75 -30.52
C LEU A 23 -15.80 -48.93 -30.85
N LYS A 24 -14.55 -48.90 -30.37
CA LYS A 24 -13.91 -50.06 -29.72
C LYS A 24 -12.78 -49.63 -28.78
N GLN A 25 -12.79 -50.29 -27.62
CA GLN A 25 -11.96 -50.12 -26.43
C GLN A 25 -10.50 -50.54 -26.64
N ALA A 26 -9.58 -49.85 -25.95
CA ALA A 26 -8.41 -50.46 -25.32
C ALA A 26 -7.90 -49.54 -24.18
N GLU A 27 -8.01 -50.02 -22.94
CA GLU A 27 -7.30 -49.55 -21.74
C GLU A 27 -6.16 -50.55 -21.40
N PRO A 28 -5.29 -50.31 -20.39
CA PRO A 28 -4.62 -49.07 -20.00
C PRO A 28 -3.10 -49.29 -19.80
N THR A 29 -2.30 -48.23 -19.69
CA THR A 29 -1.05 -48.27 -18.92
C THR A 29 -0.92 -47.01 -18.06
N ASP A 30 -0.67 -47.26 -16.78
CA ASP A 30 -0.59 -46.29 -15.69
C ASP A 30 0.61 -45.35 -15.82
N ASN A 31 0.37 -44.05 -15.59
CA ASN A 31 1.27 -43.20 -14.80
C ASN A 31 0.55 -41.90 -14.42
N VAL A 32 0.12 -41.83 -13.15
CA VAL A 32 -0.58 -40.70 -12.54
C VAL A 32 0.42 -39.58 -12.24
N GLN A 33 0.19 -38.41 -12.81
CA GLN A 33 0.67 -37.12 -12.30
C GLN A 33 -0.36 -36.57 -11.31
N GLU A 34 0.02 -36.40 -10.04
CA GLU A 34 -0.78 -35.65 -9.07
C GLU A 34 -0.60 -34.14 -9.28
N GLN A 35 -1.67 -33.48 -9.74
CA GLN A 35 -1.82 -32.02 -9.71
C GLN A 35 -2.41 -31.60 -8.36
N HIS A 36 -1.61 -30.94 -7.52
CA HIS A 36 -2.10 -30.30 -6.29
C HIS A 36 -2.80 -28.97 -6.61
N HIS A 37 -4.13 -28.98 -6.63
CA HIS A 37 -4.94 -27.77 -6.50
C HIS A 37 -4.86 -27.21 -5.06
N ARG A 38 -4.22 -26.04 -4.87
CA ARG A 38 -4.30 -25.27 -3.63
C ARG A 38 -5.65 -24.57 -3.53
N ARG A 39 -6.51 -25.04 -2.62
CA ARG A 39 -7.71 -24.32 -2.15
C ARG A 39 -7.32 -23.31 -1.07
N TYR A 40 -7.82 -22.08 -1.17
CA TYR A 40 -7.76 -21.07 -0.12
C TYR A 40 -8.76 -21.42 0.99
N PRO A 41 -8.47 -21.15 2.29
CA PRO A 41 -9.36 -21.54 3.38
C PRO A 41 -10.57 -20.60 3.50
N THR A 42 -11.75 -21.19 3.44
CA THR A 42 -13.03 -20.58 3.80
C THR A 42 -13.13 -20.50 5.33
N VAL A 43 -13.34 -19.29 5.87
CA VAL A 43 -13.61 -19.10 7.31
C VAL A 43 -15.07 -19.49 7.60
N VAL A 44 -15.27 -20.54 8.38
CA VAL A 44 -16.58 -21.01 8.84
C VAL A 44 -16.98 -20.22 10.09
N PHE A 45 -18.03 -19.40 9.99
CA PHE A 45 -18.64 -18.74 11.14
C PHE A 45 -19.47 -19.73 11.97
N HIS A 46 -19.14 -19.88 13.25
CA HIS A 46 -20.00 -20.56 14.23
C HIS A 46 -21.15 -19.64 14.65
N ARG A 47 -22.37 -20.16 14.53
CA ARG A 47 -23.65 -19.49 14.79
C ARG A 47 -24.03 -19.71 16.26
N MET A 48 -23.98 -18.67 17.09
CA MET A 48 -24.44 -18.73 18.48
C MET A 48 -25.87 -18.17 18.57
N LEU A 49 -26.82 -19.06 18.90
CA LEU A 49 -28.22 -18.74 19.16
C LEU A 49 -28.36 -17.96 20.48
N LEU A 50 -29.02 -16.80 20.45
CA LEU A 50 -29.47 -16.10 21.66
C LEU A 50 -31.00 -16.00 21.67
N PHE A 51 -31.60 -16.59 22.70
CA PHE A 51 -33.02 -16.48 23.03
C PHE A 51 -33.34 -15.08 23.60
N ARG A 52 -34.41 -14.47 23.09
CA ARG A 52 -35.08 -13.29 23.66
C ARG A 52 -35.73 -13.63 25.00
N HIS A 53 -35.62 -12.75 26.00
CA HIS A 53 -36.71 -12.51 26.98
C HIS A 53 -36.73 -11.06 27.50
N HIS A 54 -37.96 -10.56 27.68
CA HIS A 54 -38.37 -9.22 28.14
C HIS A 54 -38.03 -8.94 29.62
N PRO A 55 -37.95 -7.65 30.05
CA PRO A 55 -37.92 -7.30 31.46
C PRO A 55 -39.31 -6.90 32.00
N ARG A 56 -39.60 -7.28 33.25
CA ARG A 56 -40.62 -6.66 34.12
C ARG A 56 -40.01 -6.37 35.49
N LEU A 57 -40.44 -5.24 36.05
CA LEU A 57 -40.06 -4.61 37.33
C LEU A 57 -40.11 -5.55 38.55
N LEU A 58 -39.31 -5.25 39.57
CA LEU A 58 -39.80 -5.05 40.94
C LEU A 58 -38.79 -4.32 41.84
N ILE A 59 -39.34 -3.39 42.62
CA ILE A 59 -38.73 -2.58 43.67
C ILE A 59 -38.61 -3.43 44.94
N GLN A 60 -37.49 -3.36 45.66
CA GLN A 60 -37.51 -3.50 47.12
C GLN A 60 -36.31 -2.84 47.80
N THR A 61 -36.64 -2.17 48.91
CA THR A 61 -35.81 -1.35 49.81
C THR A 61 -35.07 -2.19 50.85
N ALA A 62 -33.84 -1.81 51.23
CA ALA A 62 -33.37 -1.91 52.62
C ALA A 62 -32.10 -1.04 52.85
N ARG A 63 -32.14 -0.22 53.90
CA ARG A 63 -31.01 0.50 54.52
C ARG A 63 -30.35 -0.38 55.58
N ALA A 64 -29.03 -0.30 55.76
CA ALA A 64 -28.41 -0.10 57.08
C ALA A 64 -26.87 0.08 57.01
N SER A 65 -26.42 0.98 57.87
CA SER A 65 -25.12 1.63 58.13
C SER A 65 -24.00 0.74 58.73
N PHE A 66 -22.73 1.18 58.65
CA PHE A 66 -21.69 1.35 59.71
C PHE A 66 -20.23 1.38 59.12
N PRO A 67 -19.15 1.78 59.86
CA PRO A 67 -18.51 3.11 59.95
C PRO A 67 -17.05 3.15 59.37
N PRO A 68 -16.27 4.27 59.46
CA PRO A 68 -14.92 4.33 58.88
C PRO A 68 -13.84 3.85 59.86
N ALA A 69 -12.82 3.16 59.37
CA ALA A 69 -11.67 2.75 60.17
C ALA A 69 -10.35 3.31 59.61
N ARG A 70 -9.58 3.88 60.54
CA ARG A 70 -8.30 4.58 60.40
C ARG A 70 -7.14 3.68 59.94
N THR A 71 -6.24 4.35 59.25
CA THR A 71 -4.87 4.00 58.87
C THR A 71 -4.00 3.49 60.02
N ILE A 72 -3.26 2.40 59.79
CA ILE A 72 -2.04 2.04 60.53
C ILE A 72 -0.93 1.85 59.49
N LEU A 73 0.10 2.70 59.55
CA LEU A 73 1.34 2.62 58.78
C LEU A 73 2.28 1.60 59.45
N ALA A 74 2.78 0.64 58.68
CA ALA A 74 3.92 -0.21 59.03
C ALA A 74 5.07 0.08 58.04
N PRO A 75 6.35 0.04 58.47
CA PRO A 75 7.48 0.43 57.63
C PRO A 75 7.80 -0.64 56.57
N PRO A 76 8.44 -0.27 55.44
CA PRO A 76 8.64 -1.19 54.33
C PRO A 76 9.70 -2.23 54.66
N LYS A 77 9.35 -3.52 54.49
CA LYS A 77 10.34 -4.59 54.36
C LYS A 77 11.04 -4.42 53.01
N ALA A 78 12.36 -4.29 53.04
CA ALA A 78 13.21 -4.35 51.87
C ALA A 78 12.97 -5.68 51.14
N PHE A 79 12.31 -5.61 49.97
CA PHE A 79 12.31 -6.72 49.03
C PHE A 79 13.65 -6.65 48.28
N LEU A 80 14.52 -7.60 48.61
CA LEU A 80 15.61 -8.02 47.74
C LEU A 80 15.01 -8.28 46.36
N SER A 81 15.57 -7.62 45.34
CA SER A 81 15.29 -7.86 43.94
C SER A 81 15.61 -9.32 43.63
N SER A 82 14.59 -10.16 43.71
CA SER A 82 14.59 -11.46 43.06
C SER A 82 14.44 -11.16 41.57
N SER A 83 15.53 -11.34 40.83
CA SER A 83 15.55 -11.46 39.39
C SER A 83 14.37 -12.34 38.94
N ILE A 84 13.38 -11.76 38.29
CA ILE A 84 12.35 -12.52 37.59
C ILE A 84 13.10 -13.20 36.45
N ILE A 85 13.50 -14.45 36.65
CA ILE A 85 13.85 -15.34 35.55
C ILE A 85 12.57 -15.44 34.72
N ASN A 86 12.58 -14.81 33.55
CA ASN A 86 11.43 -14.75 32.65
C ASN A 86 11.17 -16.16 32.12
N MET A 87 10.28 -16.92 32.79
CA MET A 87 10.01 -18.33 32.50
C MET A 87 9.30 -18.57 31.14
N SER A 88 9.11 -17.54 30.30
CA SER A 88 8.44 -17.66 28.98
C SER A 88 9.39 -17.86 27.80
N GLU A 89 10.69 -17.54 27.94
CA GLU A 89 11.64 -17.68 26.84
C GLU A 89 12.19 -19.10 26.75
N GLN A 90 12.15 -19.66 25.54
CA GLN A 90 12.63 -21.00 25.24
C GLN A 90 13.88 -20.91 24.36
N ARG A 91 14.92 -21.68 24.68
CA ARG A 91 16.10 -21.87 23.84
C ARG A 91 15.91 -23.13 23.00
N VAL A 92 15.81 -22.97 21.68
CA VAL A 92 15.52 -24.07 20.74
C VAL A 92 16.62 -24.17 19.69
N ARG A 93 17.08 -25.39 19.42
CA ARG A 93 17.93 -25.69 18.26
C ARG A 93 17.08 -25.62 17.00
N VAL A 94 17.36 -24.66 16.11
CA VAL A 94 16.52 -24.41 14.93
C VAL A 94 17.10 -24.96 13.63
N GLY A 95 18.41 -25.19 13.56
CA GLY A 95 19.07 -25.67 12.34
C GLY A 95 20.59 -25.58 12.42
N SER A 96 21.28 -25.58 11.28
CA SER A 96 22.73 -25.46 11.19
C SER A 96 23.19 -24.15 10.58
N ALA A 97 24.32 -23.60 11.04
CA ALA A 97 24.98 -22.43 10.45
C ALA A 97 25.34 -22.65 8.97
N LYS A 98 25.66 -23.89 8.59
CA LYS A 98 25.98 -24.29 7.20
C LYS A 98 24.81 -24.14 6.24
N ASP A 99 23.58 -24.13 6.77
CA ASP A 99 22.37 -23.94 5.96
C ASP A 99 22.15 -22.48 5.54
N VAL A 100 22.91 -21.54 6.11
CA VAL A 100 22.77 -20.10 5.86
C VAL A 100 24.09 -19.56 5.33
N ALA A 101 24.35 -19.80 4.05
CA ALA A 101 25.50 -19.24 3.35
C ALA A 101 25.54 -17.70 3.46
N GLN A 102 26.74 -17.12 3.37
CA GLN A 102 26.91 -15.66 3.37
C GLN A 102 26.01 -15.02 2.30
N GLY A 103 25.35 -13.92 2.69
CA GLY A 103 24.43 -13.21 1.80
C GLY A 103 23.07 -13.87 1.63
N LYS A 104 22.80 -14.98 2.33
CA LYS A 104 21.52 -15.67 2.31
C LYS A 104 20.80 -15.51 3.64
N MET A 105 19.51 -15.80 3.59
CA MET A 105 18.64 -15.90 4.75
C MET A 105 17.74 -17.13 4.60
N LYS A 106 17.37 -17.75 5.71
CA LYS A 106 16.58 -18.98 5.73
C LYS A 106 15.62 -18.97 6.91
N GLU A 107 14.41 -19.44 6.65
CA GLU A 107 13.40 -19.70 7.68
C GLU A 107 13.67 -21.05 8.35
N PHE A 108 13.54 -21.07 9.68
CA PHE A 108 13.60 -22.28 10.47
C PHE A 108 12.38 -22.39 11.37
N THR A 109 11.92 -23.62 11.60
CA THR A 109 10.85 -23.89 12.57
C THR A 109 11.42 -23.72 13.98
N PHE A 110 10.76 -22.87 14.77
CA PHE A 110 11.08 -22.63 16.17
C PHE A 110 10.19 -23.47 17.10
N ALA A 111 8.91 -23.61 16.76
CA ALA A 111 7.96 -24.45 17.50
C ALA A 111 6.79 -24.89 16.61
N GLY A 112 6.16 -26.01 16.96
CA GLY A 112 5.01 -26.56 16.22
C GLY A 112 5.39 -27.22 14.90
N GLU A 113 4.37 -27.67 14.17
CA GLU A 113 4.51 -28.41 12.90
C GLU A 113 3.43 -27.95 11.91
N GLY A 114 3.61 -28.27 10.62
CA GLY A 114 2.64 -27.95 9.58
C GLY A 114 2.47 -26.44 9.33
N ASP A 115 1.26 -26.05 8.95
CA ASP A 115 0.94 -24.66 8.57
C ASP A 115 0.93 -23.69 9.77
N ASP A 116 0.76 -24.21 10.98
CA ASP A 116 0.75 -23.44 12.23
C ASP A 116 2.14 -23.32 12.88
N ALA A 117 3.18 -23.86 12.22
CA ALA A 117 4.54 -23.79 12.71
C ALA A 117 4.98 -22.33 12.91
N VAL A 118 5.50 -22.06 14.11
CA VAL A 118 6.12 -20.80 14.47
C VAL A 118 7.53 -20.79 13.88
N LYS A 119 7.83 -19.78 13.06
CA LYS A 119 9.09 -19.68 12.34
C LYS A 119 9.92 -18.47 12.73
N VAL A 120 11.23 -18.64 12.68
CA VAL A 120 12.23 -17.57 12.81
C VAL A 120 13.04 -17.48 11.53
N LEU A 121 13.58 -16.29 11.25
CA LEU A 121 14.46 -16.05 10.11
C LEU A 121 15.87 -15.89 10.62
N VAL A 122 16.81 -16.65 10.05
CA VAL A 122 18.25 -16.41 10.26
C VAL A 122 18.83 -15.84 8.98
N SER A 123 19.60 -14.76 9.11
CA SER A 123 20.26 -14.06 8.01
C SER A 123 21.77 -14.02 8.23
N ASN A 124 22.55 -14.16 7.17
CA ASN A 124 24.01 -14.11 7.22
C ASN A 124 24.53 -12.87 6.49
N VAL A 125 24.83 -11.82 7.24
CA VAL A 125 25.34 -10.55 6.73
C VAL A 125 26.86 -10.53 6.92
N LYS A 126 27.63 -10.62 5.83
CA LYS A 126 29.11 -10.57 5.86
C LYS A 126 29.73 -11.59 6.83
N GLY A 127 29.18 -12.80 6.88
CA GLY A 127 29.64 -13.86 7.77
C GLY A 127 29.07 -13.79 9.20
N GLN A 128 28.31 -12.74 9.53
CA GLN A 128 27.66 -12.61 10.83
C GLN A 128 26.20 -13.05 10.76
N LEU A 129 25.84 -14.01 11.62
CA LEU A 129 24.48 -14.53 11.70
C LEU A 129 23.63 -13.68 12.64
N HIS A 130 22.41 -13.40 12.21
CA HIS A 130 21.39 -12.69 13.00
C HIS A 130 20.06 -13.43 12.91
N ALA A 131 19.30 -13.45 14.01
CA ALA A 131 17.97 -14.04 14.04
C ALA A 131 16.90 -12.98 14.27
N THR A 132 15.81 -13.05 13.49
CA THR A 132 14.65 -12.19 13.64
C THR A 132 13.35 -12.99 13.55
N SER A 133 12.21 -12.34 13.83
CA SER A 133 10.92 -12.89 13.40
C SER A 133 10.85 -13.02 11.88
N SER A 134 10.11 -14.02 11.40
CA SER A 134 10.14 -14.47 9.99
C SER A 134 9.19 -13.74 9.04
N LYS A 135 8.20 -13.02 9.57
CA LYS A 135 7.15 -12.39 8.77
C LYS A 135 7.26 -10.88 8.83
N CYS A 136 7.02 -10.24 7.68
CA CYS A 136 6.95 -8.79 7.57
C CYS A 136 5.80 -8.23 8.43
N THR A 137 6.10 -7.24 9.26
CA THR A 137 5.11 -6.58 10.13
C THR A 137 4.07 -5.74 9.38
N HIS A 138 4.22 -5.50 8.08
CA HIS A 138 3.20 -4.85 7.26
C HIS A 138 2.01 -5.80 7.02
N TYR A 139 2.11 -6.74 6.07
CA TYR A 139 1.04 -7.70 5.73
C TYR A 139 1.44 -9.17 5.88
N GLY A 140 2.50 -9.47 6.63
CA GLY A 140 2.83 -10.86 7.01
C GLY A 140 3.57 -11.66 5.94
N ALA A 141 4.12 -11.00 4.91
CA ALA A 141 4.92 -11.66 3.88
C ALA A 141 6.08 -12.47 4.52
N PRO A 142 6.34 -13.70 4.08
CA PRO A 142 7.52 -14.45 4.49
C PRO A 142 8.78 -13.71 4.05
N LEU A 143 9.60 -13.28 5.01
CA LEU A 143 10.79 -12.48 4.71
C LEU A 143 11.91 -13.32 4.07
N ALA A 144 11.92 -14.64 4.28
CA ALA A 144 12.85 -15.54 3.58
C ALA A 144 12.70 -15.50 2.04
N ASN A 145 11.54 -15.09 1.53
CA ASN A 145 11.30 -14.92 0.09
C ASN A 145 11.71 -13.53 -0.42
N GLY A 146 12.22 -12.66 0.45
CA GLY A 146 12.65 -11.30 0.13
C GLY A 146 14.09 -11.21 -0.36
N VAL A 147 14.68 -10.03 -0.17
CA VAL A 147 16.08 -9.74 -0.54
C VAL A 147 16.88 -9.38 0.71
N LEU A 148 18.08 -9.95 0.83
CA LEU A 148 19.09 -9.57 1.84
C LEU A 148 20.25 -8.85 1.13
N THR A 149 20.69 -7.75 1.72
CA THR A 149 21.76 -6.90 1.18
C THR A 149 22.99 -6.89 2.10
N GLY A 150 24.14 -6.51 1.56
CA GLY A 150 25.42 -6.49 2.28
C GLY A 150 25.52 -5.41 3.37
N ASP A 151 24.69 -4.38 3.32
CA ASP A 151 24.49 -3.39 4.38
C ASP A 151 23.46 -3.85 5.42
N GLY A 152 22.99 -5.10 5.35
CA GLY A 152 22.16 -5.74 6.38
C GLY A 152 20.68 -5.42 6.27
N ARG A 153 20.20 -4.95 5.12
CA ARG A 153 18.76 -4.72 4.89
C ARG A 153 18.07 -6.00 4.45
N ILE A 154 16.95 -6.32 5.09
CA ILE A 154 15.97 -7.36 4.73
C ILE A 154 14.78 -6.65 4.11
N ILE A 155 14.60 -6.82 2.80
CA ILE A 155 13.52 -6.20 2.04
C ILE A 155 12.41 -7.21 1.80
N CYS A 156 11.22 -6.88 2.27
CA CYS A 156 10.01 -7.68 2.10
C CYS A 156 9.68 -7.86 0.61
N PRO A 157 9.40 -9.09 0.15
CA PRO A 157 9.16 -9.38 -1.27
C PRO A 157 7.91 -8.73 -1.83
N TRP A 158 6.99 -8.30 -0.96
CA TRP A 158 5.71 -7.79 -1.39
C TRP A 158 5.71 -6.28 -1.64
N HIS A 159 5.84 -5.50 -0.57
CA HIS A 159 5.61 -4.04 -0.62
C HIS A 159 6.88 -3.23 -0.34
N GLY A 160 8.04 -3.89 -0.29
CA GLY A 160 9.33 -3.22 -0.07
C GLY A 160 9.59 -2.78 1.37
N ALA A 161 8.79 -3.25 2.35
CA ALA A 161 9.07 -2.95 3.76
C ALA A 161 10.47 -3.44 4.13
N CYS A 162 11.29 -2.55 4.68
CA CYS A 162 12.69 -2.83 4.91
C CYS A 162 13.01 -2.82 6.40
N PHE A 163 13.73 -3.86 6.84
CA PHE A 163 14.18 -4.02 8.22
C PHE A 163 15.68 -4.27 8.25
N HIS A 164 16.34 -3.87 9.33
CA HIS A 164 17.75 -4.15 9.52
C HIS A 164 17.93 -5.53 10.20
N ALA A 165 18.72 -6.41 9.60
CA ALA A 165 18.87 -7.82 9.98
C ALA A 165 19.32 -8.04 11.43
N LYS A 166 20.17 -7.16 11.94
CA LYS A 166 20.74 -7.28 13.30
C LYS A 166 19.73 -6.98 14.41
N ASN A 167 19.00 -5.88 14.30
CA ASN A 167 18.17 -5.33 15.38
C ASN A 167 16.66 -5.32 15.04
N GLY A 168 16.29 -5.71 13.82
CA GLY A 168 14.91 -5.78 13.36
C GLY A 168 14.26 -4.42 13.10
N GLU A 169 15.00 -3.32 13.25
CA GLU A 169 14.46 -1.98 13.11
C GLU A 169 14.00 -1.68 11.69
N ILE A 170 12.93 -0.89 11.58
CA ILE A 170 12.44 -0.42 10.29
C ILE A 170 13.42 0.61 9.71
N GLU A 171 13.85 0.36 8.47
CA GLU A 171 14.65 1.26 7.65
C GLU A 171 13.77 2.04 6.66
N ASP A 172 12.84 1.33 6.01
CA ASP A 172 11.95 1.90 4.99
C ASP A 172 10.49 1.49 5.21
N ALA A 173 9.60 2.38 4.76
CA ALA A 173 8.18 2.11 4.63
C ALA A 173 7.92 0.83 3.81
N PRO A 174 6.79 0.15 4.01
CA PRO A 174 5.61 0.62 4.75
C PRO A 174 5.37 0.11 6.17
N ALA A 175 6.29 -0.64 6.75
CA ALA A 175 6.09 -1.13 8.11
C ALA A 175 6.00 0.02 9.12
N LEU A 176 5.12 -0.14 10.13
CA LEU A 176 5.07 0.72 11.32
C LEU A 176 5.68 0.05 12.55
N ASP A 177 5.70 -1.28 12.60
CA ASP A 177 6.30 -2.06 13.67
C ASP A 177 7.61 -2.71 13.20
N SER A 178 8.61 -2.77 14.06
CA SER A 178 9.88 -3.49 13.82
C SER A 178 9.63 -5.00 13.91
N ILE A 179 10.41 -5.79 13.15
CA ILE A 179 10.46 -7.24 13.39
C ILE A 179 11.21 -7.49 14.70
N LEU A 180 10.95 -8.63 15.35
CA LEU A 180 11.61 -8.95 16.60
C LEU A 180 13.07 -9.33 16.31
N SER A 181 14.04 -8.72 17.00
CA SER A 181 15.41 -9.22 17.05
C SER A 181 15.49 -10.30 18.14
N LEU A 182 16.03 -11.46 17.80
CA LEU A 182 16.05 -12.64 18.64
C LEU A 182 17.49 -12.98 19.03
N LYS A 183 17.67 -13.49 20.25
CA LYS A 183 18.98 -13.96 20.69
C LYS A 183 19.34 -15.22 19.89
N LEU A 184 20.48 -15.17 19.21
CA LEU A 184 21.06 -16.27 18.44
C LEU A 184 22.39 -16.68 19.07
N GLU A 185 22.57 -17.97 19.29
CA GLU A 185 23.82 -18.59 19.74
C GLU A 185 24.23 -19.67 18.73
N VAL A 186 25.51 -19.72 18.40
CA VAL A 186 26.09 -20.73 17.52
C VAL A 186 27.01 -21.61 18.37
N ASP A 187 26.74 -22.92 18.40
CA ASP A 187 27.55 -23.90 19.11
C ASP A 187 28.02 -24.97 18.12
N GLY A 188 29.30 -24.94 17.77
CA GLY A 188 29.82 -25.65 16.60
C GLY A 188 29.08 -25.23 15.32
N ASP A 189 28.37 -26.16 14.71
CA ASP A 189 27.54 -25.90 13.53
C ASP A 189 26.06 -25.64 13.87
N ASP A 190 25.64 -25.77 15.13
CA ASP A 190 24.23 -25.71 15.52
C ASP A 190 23.79 -24.28 15.85
N LEU A 191 22.60 -23.92 15.38
CA LEU A 191 21.95 -22.64 15.65
C LEU A 191 20.91 -22.80 16.76
N PHE A 192 21.04 -21.99 17.80
CA PHE A 192 20.09 -21.90 18.89
C PHE A 192 19.47 -20.51 18.96
N VAL A 193 18.15 -20.45 18.89
CA VAL A 193 17.39 -19.21 19.05
C VAL A 193 16.71 -19.21 20.41
N THR A 194 16.74 -18.08 21.11
CA THR A 194 15.97 -17.89 22.35
C THR A 194 14.86 -16.87 22.12
N ALA A 195 13.60 -17.28 22.34
CA ALA A 195 12.43 -16.43 22.17
C ALA A 195 11.22 -16.98 22.94
N ASP A 196 10.20 -16.14 23.11
CA ASP A 196 8.87 -16.53 23.59
C ASP A 196 8.01 -16.98 22.39
N PRO A 197 7.60 -18.27 22.30
CA PRO A 197 6.82 -18.77 21.18
C PRO A 197 5.51 -18.02 20.94
N GLU A 198 4.84 -17.55 21.99
CA GLU A 198 3.57 -16.83 21.86
C GLU A 198 3.77 -15.47 21.19
N LYS A 199 4.90 -14.81 21.46
CA LYS A 199 5.27 -13.54 20.80
C LYS A 199 5.65 -13.70 19.33
N LEU A 200 5.93 -14.93 18.89
CA LEU A 200 6.29 -15.24 17.49
C LEU A 200 5.09 -15.65 16.62
N LYS A 201 3.90 -15.87 17.21
CA LYS A 201 2.69 -16.22 16.46
C LYS A 201 2.16 -15.06 15.61
N GLY A 202 1.43 -15.41 14.55
CA GLY A 202 0.74 -14.43 13.70
C GLY A 202 1.70 -13.55 12.90
N LYS A 203 1.67 -12.23 13.17
CA LYS A 203 2.52 -11.21 12.54
C LYS A 203 3.39 -10.54 13.62
N PRO A 204 4.42 -11.24 14.11
CA PRO A 204 5.21 -10.81 15.27
C PRO A 204 6.02 -9.55 14.98
N GLY A 205 5.85 -8.55 15.84
CA GLY A 205 6.55 -7.28 15.75
C GLY A 205 6.35 -6.43 17.00
N VAL A 206 7.08 -5.32 17.05
CA VAL A 206 7.10 -4.41 18.19
C VAL A 206 7.06 -2.97 17.68
N ALA A 207 6.19 -2.16 18.26
CA ALA A 207 6.19 -0.72 17.97
C ALA A 207 7.58 -0.15 18.27
N PRO A 208 8.11 0.79 17.46
CA PRO A 208 9.45 1.34 17.66
C PRO A 208 9.63 1.87 19.09
N SER A 209 10.80 1.58 19.68
CA SER A 209 11.14 2.12 21.00
C SER A 209 11.19 3.65 20.92
N CYS A 210 10.21 4.31 21.51
CA CYS A 210 10.09 5.76 21.49
C CYS A 210 11.01 6.35 22.56
N LYS A 211 12.16 6.89 22.15
CA LYS A 211 13.06 7.63 23.04
C LYS A 211 12.44 8.93 23.57
N GLY A 212 11.43 9.46 22.88
CA GLY A 212 10.71 10.70 23.24
C GLY A 212 9.21 10.52 23.47
N GLY A 213 8.74 9.38 23.99
CA GLY A 213 7.32 9.06 24.16
C GLY A 213 6.51 10.01 25.09
N ALA A 214 5.22 9.73 25.25
CA ALA A 214 4.25 10.61 25.93
C ALA A 214 4.69 11.16 27.30
N GLN A 215 5.44 10.38 28.09
CA GLN A 215 5.94 10.77 29.41
C GLN A 215 7.06 11.81 29.38
N SER A 216 7.64 12.08 28.21
CA SER A 216 8.80 12.96 28.02
C SER A 216 8.49 14.21 27.17
N VAL A 217 7.21 14.45 26.85
CA VAL A 217 6.82 15.57 25.98
C VAL A 217 6.98 16.89 26.71
N ALA A 218 7.85 17.75 26.17
CA ALA A 218 8.07 19.10 26.68
C ALA A 218 6.88 20.02 26.37
N LYS A 219 6.63 20.99 27.25
CA LYS A 219 5.64 22.06 27.01
C LYS A 219 6.24 23.13 26.10
N GLY A 220 5.49 23.58 25.11
CA GLY A 220 5.91 24.65 24.20
C GLY A 220 5.35 24.46 22.79
N LYS A 221 5.72 25.37 21.89
CA LYS A 221 5.50 25.24 20.45
C LYS A 221 6.39 24.10 19.95
N GLY A 222 5.85 23.21 19.11
CA GLY A 222 6.57 22.05 18.58
C GLY A 222 6.27 21.87 17.10
N VAL A 223 6.05 20.63 16.67
CA VAL A 223 5.73 20.31 15.28
C VAL A 223 4.21 20.33 15.07
N VAL A 224 3.74 21.12 14.11
CA VAL A 224 2.39 21.00 13.57
C VAL A 224 2.45 20.26 12.24
N ILE A 225 1.65 19.21 12.09
CA ILE A 225 1.52 18.44 10.85
C ILE A 225 0.12 18.66 10.28
N VAL A 226 0.03 19.21 9.07
CA VAL A 226 -1.24 19.49 8.40
C VAL A 226 -1.55 18.35 7.42
N GLY A 227 -2.49 17.49 7.79
CA GLY A 227 -2.88 16.27 7.07
C GLY A 227 -2.55 15.00 7.86
N GLY A 228 -3.52 14.08 7.97
CA GLY A 228 -3.40 12.83 8.73
C GLY A 228 -3.30 11.59 7.85
N GLY A 229 -2.25 11.48 7.02
CA GLY A 229 -2.02 10.34 6.10
C GLY A 229 -0.74 9.55 6.35
N ALA A 230 -0.28 8.81 5.34
CA ALA A 230 0.91 7.95 5.37
C ALA A 230 2.18 8.66 5.81
N GLY A 231 2.42 9.85 5.26
CA GLY A 231 3.56 10.67 5.65
C GLY A 231 3.46 11.15 7.10
N ALA A 232 2.27 11.52 7.57
CA ALA A 232 2.09 12.03 8.92
C ALA A 232 2.40 10.98 9.99
N ILE A 233 1.83 9.77 9.90
CA ILE A 233 2.10 8.74 10.92
C ILE A 233 3.58 8.34 10.95
N ASN A 234 4.21 8.22 9.78
CA ASN A 234 5.61 7.81 9.69
C ASN A 234 6.54 8.93 10.16
N CYS A 235 6.16 10.19 9.96
CA CYS A 235 6.87 11.33 10.54
C CYS A 235 6.80 11.30 12.07
N VAL A 236 5.61 11.10 12.64
CA VAL A 236 5.44 11.04 14.11
C VAL A 236 6.19 9.88 14.75
N GLU A 237 6.03 8.67 14.21
CA GLU A 237 6.71 7.48 14.72
C GLU A 237 8.23 7.65 14.68
N GLU A 238 8.77 8.17 13.57
CA GLU A 238 10.21 8.39 13.42
C GLU A 238 10.73 9.54 14.28
N LEU A 239 9.96 10.61 14.50
CA LEU A 239 10.31 11.69 15.45
C LEU A 239 10.51 11.11 16.86
N ARG A 240 9.55 10.30 17.31
CA ARG A 240 9.59 9.69 18.64
C ARG A 240 10.67 8.62 18.76
N LYS A 241 10.88 7.81 17.71
CA LYS A 241 12.01 6.87 17.60
C LYS A 241 13.35 7.59 17.70
N SER A 242 13.49 8.73 17.03
CA SER A 242 14.70 9.54 16.99
C SER A 242 14.94 10.37 18.25
N GLY A 243 14.00 10.36 19.21
CA GLY A 243 14.14 11.04 20.50
C GLY A 243 13.66 12.48 20.52
N TYR A 244 12.87 12.92 19.53
CA TYR A 244 12.23 14.23 19.59
C TYR A 244 11.22 14.29 20.73
N GLN A 245 11.40 15.26 21.63
CA GLN A 245 10.60 15.44 22.85
C GLN A 245 9.61 16.62 22.75
N GLY A 246 9.63 17.40 21.67
CA GLY A 246 8.69 18.51 21.51
C GLY A 246 7.23 18.04 21.32
N SER A 247 6.30 18.97 21.51
CA SER A 247 4.89 18.73 21.23
C SER A 247 4.68 18.42 19.75
N ILE A 248 3.72 17.53 19.45
CA ILE A 248 3.32 17.22 18.08
C ILE A 248 1.81 17.28 18.00
N THR A 249 1.29 18.10 17.09
CA THR A 249 -0.14 18.19 16.78
C THR A 249 -0.37 17.86 15.31
N ILE A 250 -1.20 16.87 15.03
CA ILE A 250 -1.70 16.55 13.70
C ILE A 250 -3.06 17.23 13.55
N VAL A 251 -3.21 18.05 12.51
CA VAL A 251 -4.49 18.64 12.12
C VAL A 251 -4.99 17.92 10.86
N SER A 252 -6.15 17.25 10.96
CA SER A 252 -6.71 16.45 9.87
C SER A 252 -8.22 16.57 9.81
N ASN A 253 -8.79 16.68 8.61
CA ASN A 253 -10.24 16.60 8.45
C ASN A 253 -10.79 15.18 8.62
N GLU A 254 -9.93 14.17 8.80
CA GLU A 254 -10.29 12.79 9.12
C GLU A 254 -10.19 12.50 10.63
N GLN A 255 -11.12 11.69 11.16
CA GLN A 255 -11.17 11.35 12.59
C GLN A 255 -10.04 10.42 13.06
N ALA A 256 -9.39 9.73 12.13
CA ALA A 256 -8.32 8.79 12.39
C ALA A 256 -7.28 8.84 11.27
N ILE A 257 -6.07 8.34 11.55
CA ILE A 257 -5.03 8.19 10.53
C ILE A 257 -5.16 6.78 9.94
N ILE A 258 -5.42 6.71 8.63
CA ILE A 258 -5.86 5.48 7.98
C ILE A 258 -4.91 4.99 6.89
N ASP A 259 -4.90 3.67 6.72
CA ASP A 259 -4.39 2.99 5.54
C ASP A 259 -5.36 3.16 4.37
N ARG A 260 -5.13 4.24 3.61
CA ARG A 260 -5.96 4.57 2.46
C ARG A 260 -5.92 3.51 1.35
N THR A 261 -4.89 2.66 1.32
CA THR A 261 -4.76 1.63 0.26
C THR A 261 -5.83 0.54 0.34
N LYS A 262 -6.42 0.35 1.54
CA LYS A 262 -7.50 -0.61 1.77
C LYS A 262 -8.85 -0.16 1.23
N LEU A 263 -9.02 1.16 1.01
CA LEU A 263 -10.29 1.75 0.57
C LEU A 263 -10.64 1.40 -0.87
N SER A 264 -9.67 1.21 -1.76
CA SER A 264 -9.91 0.91 -3.19
C SER A 264 -9.79 -0.56 -3.54
N LYS A 265 -8.95 -1.32 -2.83
CA LYS A 265 -8.67 -2.72 -3.16
C LYS A 265 -9.75 -3.67 -2.66
N ALA A 266 -10.17 -3.49 -1.42
CA ALA A 266 -11.16 -4.33 -0.77
C ALA A 266 -12.43 -3.57 -0.40
N LEU A 267 -12.53 -2.28 -0.76
CA LEU A 267 -13.64 -1.39 -0.41
C LEU A 267 -14.00 -1.47 1.09
N ILE A 268 -12.97 -1.52 1.96
CA ILE A 268 -13.17 -1.62 3.41
C ILE A 268 -13.52 -0.24 3.95
N ALA A 269 -14.78 -0.08 4.40
CA ALA A 269 -15.27 1.14 5.06
C ALA A 269 -15.22 1.07 6.60
N ASP A 270 -14.78 -0.05 7.15
CA ASP A 270 -14.66 -0.26 8.60
C ASP A 270 -13.42 0.46 9.13
N ALA A 271 -13.65 1.54 9.89
CA ALA A 271 -12.61 2.41 10.43
C ALA A 271 -11.58 1.64 11.27
N ASP A 272 -12.00 0.63 12.03
CA ASP A 272 -11.10 -0.14 12.90
C ASP A 272 -10.12 -1.00 12.10
N LYS A 273 -10.53 -1.44 10.90
CA LYS A 273 -9.70 -2.27 10.01
C LYS A 273 -8.73 -1.47 9.16
N VAL A 274 -8.96 -0.17 9.00
CA VAL A 274 -8.12 0.73 8.19
C VAL A 274 -7.30 1.69 9.02
N THR A 275 -7.64 1.94 10.28
CA THR A 275 -6.84 2.80 11.18
C THR A 275 -5.48 2.17 11.48
N TRP A 276 -4.39 2.93 11.35
CA TRP A 276 -3.05 2.42 11.65
C TRP A 276 -2.73 2.35 13.14
N ARG A 277 -3.01 3.44 13.86
CA ARG A 277 -2.83 3.54 15.31
C ARG A 277 -4.10 4.09 15.92
N SER A 278 -4.54 3.47 17.03
CA SER A 278 -5.69 3.96 17.77
C SER A 278 -5.40 5.34 18.36
N LYS A 279 -6.45 6.12 18.65
CA LYS A 279 -6.31 7.41 19.34
C LYS A 279 -5.60 7.26 20.70
N SER A 280 -5.86 6.16 21.42
CA SER A 280 -5.16 5.84 22.67
C SER A 280 -3.66 5.65 22.45
N HIS A 281 -3.26 4.97 21.36
CA HIS A 281 -1.84 4.81 21.05
C HIS A 281 -1.18 6.16 20.71
N LEU A 282 -1.80 6.98 19.85
CA LEU A 282 -1.28 8.32 19.53
C LEU A 282 -1.07 9.17 20.79
N ASN A 283 -2.06 9.20 21.68
CA ASN A 283 -2.00 10.03 22.88
C ASN A 283 -1.06 9.45 23.95
N ASN A 284 -1.24 8.18 24.32
CA ASN A 284 -0.62 7.60 25.51
C ASN A 284 0.75 6.99 25.25
N VAL A 285 1.06 6.60 24.00
CA VAL A 285 2.37 6.05 23.62
C VAL A 285 3.21 7.13 22.96
N LEU A 286 2.65 7.78 21.92
CA LEU A 286 3.39 8.76 21.12
C LEU A 286 3.27 10.20 21.64
N GLY A 287 2.38 10.51 22.57
CA GLY A 287 2.21 11.89 23.08
C GLY A 287 1.87 12.88 21.97
N VAL A 288 0.97 12.49 21.08
CA VAL A 288 0.56 13.27 19.90
C VAL A 288 -0.91 13.62 20.00
N GLU A 289 -1.23 14.88 19.73
CA GLU A 289 -2.60 15.35 19.63
C GLU A 289 -3.10 15.24 18.19
N LEU A 290 -4.25 14.60 17.98
CA LEU A 290 -4.97 14.61 16.70
C LEU A 290 -6.19 15.52 16.82
N GLN A 291 -6.17 16.64 16.11
CA GLN A 291 -7.30 17.57 16.00
C GLN A 291 -8.07 17.31 14.71
N ASN A 292 -9.36 16.96 14.84
CA ASN A 292 -10.22 16.71 13.70
C ASN A 292 -10.83 18.01 13.16
N THR A 293 -10.05 18.76 12.38
CA THR A 293 -10.43 20.04 11.76
C THR A 293 -9.55 20.31 10.54
N SER A 294 -9.87 21.35 9.78
CA SER A 294 -9.13 21.76 8.58
C SER A 294 -8.27 22.99 8.86
N VAL A 295 -7.10 23.07 8.22
CA VAL A 295 -6.33 24.31 8.12
C VAL A 295 -6.81 25.10 6.91
N THR A 296 -7.06 26.40 7.11
CA THR A 296 -7.56 27.31 6.06
C THR A 296 -6.53 28.33 5.61
N LYS A 297 -5.48 28.57 6.41
CA LYS A 297 -4.39 29.51 6.09
C LYS A 297 -3.11 29.12 6.82
N VAL A 298 -1.96 29.40 6.21
CA VAL A 298 -0.64 29.35 6.85
C VAL A 298 -0.06 30.77 6.90
N ASP A 299 0.44 31.16 8.07
CA ASP A 299 1.23 32.38 8.24
C ASP A 299 2.67 31.97 8.59
N ALA A 300 3.56 32.06 7.60
CA ALA A 300 4.96 31.64 7.75
C ALA A 300 5.75 32.59 8.64
N ASP A 301 5.45 33.90 8.60
CA ASP A 301 6.14 34.92 9.38
C ASP A 301 5.75 34.83 10.86
N ALA A 302 4.45 34.68 11.14
CA ALA A 302 3.94 34.47 12.49
C ALA A 302 4.13 33.03 13.01
N LYS A 303 4.62 32.11 12.16
CA LYS A 303 4.74 30.67 12.42
C LYS A 303 3.46 30.07 13.00
N SER A 304 2.34 30.28 12.32
CA SER A 304 1.04 29.78 12.76
C SER A 304 0.19 29.26 11.59
N VAL A 305 -0.81 28.46 11.93
CA VAL A 305 -1.86 28.02 11.02
C VAL A 305 -3.22 28.45 11.55
N THR A 306 -4.10 28.89 10.66
CA THR A 306 -5.51 29.19 10.99
C THR A 306 -6.36 27.97 10.74
N LEU A 307 -7.17 27.62 11.72
CA LEU A 307 -8.12 26.51 11.66
C LEU A 307 -9.47 26.97 11.12
N GLU A 308 -10.28 26.01 10.67
CA GLU A 308 -11.63 26.26 10.13
C GLU A 308 -12.55 27.02 11.10
N ASN A 309 -12.38 26.84 12.42
CA ASN A 309 -13.12 27.57 13.44
C ASN A 309 -12.60 28.99 13.72
N GLY A 310 -11.60 29.47 12.98
CA GLY A 310 -10.96 30.78 13.13
C GLY A 310 -9.87 30.86 14.20
N SER A 311 -9.69 29.82 15.02
CA SER A 311 -8.58 29.77 15.98
C SER A 311 -7.24 29.51 15.29
N THR A 312 -6.14 29.79 15.99
CA THR A 312 -4.77 29.65 15.46
C THR A 312 -3.94 28.67 16.27
N LEU A 313 -3.12 27.87 15.59
CA LEU A 313 -2.09 27.04 16.22
C LEU A 313 -0.71 27.54 15.82
N GLU A 314 0.12 27.86 16.80
CA GLU A 314 1.51 28.25 16.58
C GLU A 314 2.43 27.02 16.52
N TYR A 315 3.48 27.09 15.71
CA TYR A 315 4.44 26.00 15.55
C TYR A 315 5.89 26.49 15.64
N GLU A 316 6.79 25.58 15.99
CA GLU A 316 8.22 25.74 15.75
C GLU A 316 8.58 25.26 14.34
N LYS A 317 8.00 24.12 13.94
CA LYS A 317 8.18 23.51 12.61
C LYS A 317 6.83 23.10 12.04
N LEU A 318 6.65 23.29 10.74
CA LEU A 318 5.42 22.92 10.03
C LEU A 318 5.70 21.83 9.01
N VAL A 319 4.88 20.78 9.01
CA VAL A 319 4.92 19.72 8.00
C VAL A 319 3.59 19.71 7.24
N LEU A 320 3.61 20.07 5.97
CA LEU A 320 2.47 20.02 5.06
C LEU A 320 2.37 18.60 4.47
N ALA A 321 1.26 17.92 4.74
CA ALA A 321 1.06 16.50 4.41
C ALA A 321 -0.40 16.21 3.96
N THR A 322 -1.03 17.18 3.28
CA THR A 322 -2.47 17.17 2.97
C THR A 322 -2.87 16.20 1.85
N GLY A 323 -1.90 15.63 1.13
CA GLY A 323 -2.14 14.62 0.09
C GLY A 323 -2.92 15.16 -1.12
N GLY A 324 -3.64 14.28 -1.81
CA GLY A 324 -4.51 14.64 -2.94
C GLY A 324 -6.02 14.66 -2.64
N ILE A 325 -6.75 15.44 -3.44
CA ILE A 325 -8.22 15.50 -3.53
C ILE A 325 -8.65 14.86 -4.87
N PRO A 326 -9.62 13.94 -4.89
CA PRO A 326 -10.15 13.40 -6.14
C PRO A 326 -10.68 14.49 -7.07
N LYS A 327 -10.32 14.42 -8.35
CA LYS A 327 -10.87 15.32 -9.36
C LYS A 327 -12.33 14.93 -9.66
N ARG A 328 -13.17 15.94 -9.85
CA ARG A 328 -14.48 15.79 -10.49
C ARG A 328 -14.39 16.37 -11.90
N ILE A 329 -15.10 15.73 -12.84
CA ILE A 329 -15.21 16.18 -14.23
C ILE A 329 -16.34 17.20 -14.34
N PRO A 330 -16.13 18.38 -14.95
CA PRO A 330 -17.13 19.44 -15.04
C PRO A 330 -18.12 19.19 -16.19
N ILE A 331 -18.87 18.09 -16.12
CA ILE A 331 -19.88 17.71 -17.13
C ILE A 331 -21.29 17.73 -16.51
N PRO A 332 -22.35 17.87 -17.32
CA PRO A 332 -23.72 17.75 -16.84
C PRO A 332 -23.95 16.40 -16.14
N GLY A 333 -24.60 16.43 -14.98
CA GLY A 333 -24.92 15.25 -14.16
C GLY A 333 -23.80 14.76 -13.24
N SER A 334 -22.63 15.42 -13.22
CA SER A 334 -21.51 15.06 -12.33
C SER A 334 -21.76 15.31 -10.83
N ASP A 335 -22.84 16.00 -10.49
CA ASP A 335 -23.28 16.34 -9.14
C ASP A 335 -24.50 15.53 -8.67
N PHE A 336 -24.95 14.54 -9.45
CA PHE A 336 -26.05 13.66 -9.08
C PHE A 336 -25.69 12.77 -7.88
N LYS A 337 -26.71 12.37 -7.12
CA LYS A 337 -26.60 11.27 -6.15
C LYS A 337 -25.96 10.04 -6.82
N ASN A 338 -25.14 9.28 -6.10
CA ASN A 338 -24.43 8.10 -6.60
C ASN A 338 -23.42 8.37 -7.74
N VAL A 339 -23.06 9.63 -8.00
CA VAL A 339 -21.83 10.01 -8.74
C VAL A 339 -20.72 10.30 -7.73
N LEU A 340 -19.94 9.27 -7.46
CA LEU A 340 -19.05 9.15 -6.31
C LEU A 340 -17.59 9.29 -6.71
N VAL A 341 -16.76 9.67 -5.74
CA VAL A 341 -15.30 9.62 -5.81
C VAL A 341 -14.81 8.59 -4.80
N LEU A 342 -13.49 8.41 -4.67
CA LEU A 342 -12.92 7.50 -3.67
C LEU A 342 -11.64 8.08 -3.06
N ARG A 343 -11.71 8.50 -1.79
CA ARG A 343 -10.55 8.93 -1.01
C ARG A 343 -10.67 8.66 0.48
N GLN A 344 -11.85 8.84 1.05
CA GLN A 344 -12.12 8.73 2.47
C GLN A 344 -13.02 7.52 2.78
N ILE A 345 -13.08 7.12 4.05
CA ILE A 345 -13.95 6.03 4.51
C ILE A 345 -15.42 6.28 4.10
N SER A 346 -15.89 7.52 4.20
CA SER A 346 -17.25 7.92 3.80
C SER A 346 -17.53 7.65 2.33
N ASP A 347 -16.53 7.82 1.46
CA ASP A 347 -16.66 7.55 0.03
C ASP A 347 -16.83 6.04 -0.21
N THR A 348 -15.98 5.23 0.42
CA THR A 348 -16.08 3.77 0.34
C THR A 348 -17.42 3.26 0.88
N LYS A 349 -17.89 3.84 1.99
CA LYS A 349 -19.22 3.56 2.54
C LYS A 349 -20.32 3.91 1.54
N ALA A 350 -20.29 5.11 0.95
CA ALA A 350 -21.27 5.54 -0.04
C ALA A 350 -21.27 4.61 -1.29
N ILE A 351 -20.09 4.16 -1.75
CA ILE A 351 -19.98 3.20 -2.84
C ILE A 351 -20.63 1.87 -2.46
N ASN A 352 -20.31 1.32 -1.28
CA ASN A 352 -20.87 0.05 -0.82
C ASN A 352 -22.40 0.12 -0.66
N GLU A 353 -22.92 1.23 -0.12
CA GLU A 353 -24.36 1.46 0.03
C GLU A 353 -25.07 1.63 -1.32
N ALA A 354 -24.48 2.38 -2.26
CA ALA A 354 -25.07 2.63 -3.57
C ALA A 354 -25.12 1.37 -4.45
N VAL A 355 -24.09 0.52 -4.37
CA VAL A 355 -24.05 -0.75 -5.10
C VAL A 355 -24.95 -1.80 -4.43
N GLY A 356 -25.02 -1.81 -3.10
CA GLY A 356 -25.72 -2.84 -2.33
C GLY A 356 -24.99 -4.20 -2.37
N ASN A 357 -25.59 -5.23 -1.75
CA ASN A 357 -25.14 -6.63 -1.72
C ASN A 357 -23.69 -6.83 -1.22
N GLU A 358 -23.51 -7.01 0.10
CA GLU A 358 -22.19 -7.25 0.70
C GLU A 358 -21.68 -8.70 0.48
N ASP A 359 -22.58 -9.67 0.28
CA ASP A 359 -22.25 -11.11 0.38
C ASP A 359 -21.83 -11.81 -0.93
N GLY A 360 -21.48 -11.07 -2.00
CA GLY A 360 -20.86 -11.67 -3.20
C GLY A 360 -21.67 -12.74 -3.93
N ASP A 361 -22.99 -12.79 -3.70
CA ASP A 361 -23.91 -13.67 -4.41
C ASP A 361 -24.06 -13.20 -5.86
N GLU A 362 -23.33 -13.85 -6.77
CA GLU A 362 -23.31 -13.49 -8.19
C GLU A 362 -24.70 -13.56 -8.86
N SER A 363 -25.65 -14.32 -8.27
CA SER A 363 -27.03 -14.36 -8.75
C SER A 363 -27.82 -13.07 -8.47
N LYS A 364 -27.24 -12.14 -7.70
CA LYS A 364 -27.83 -10.86 -7.30
C LYS A 364 -27.15 -9.63 -7.92
N LYS A 365 -26.37 -9.77 -9.00
CA LYS A 365 -25.84 -8.61 -9.76
C LYS A 365 -26.98 -7.78 -10.36
N SER A 366 -27.46 -6.79 -9.60
CA SER A 366 -28.63 -5.98 -9.97
C SER A 366 -28.27 -4.55 -10.39
N LYS A 367 -27.03 -4.12 -10.15
CA LYS A 367 -26.56 -2.76 -10.41
C LYS A 367 -25.57 -2.69 -11.57
N ASN A 368 -25.70 -1.63 -12.36
CA ASN A 368 -24.73 -1.25 -13.37
C ASN A 368 -23.85 -0.13 -12.81
N VAL A 369 -22.55 -0.39 -12.72
CA VAL A 369 -21.55 0.57 -12.24
C VAL A 369 -20.71 1.01 -13.42
N VAL A 370 -20.62 2.32 -13.65
CA VAL A 370 -19.68 2.89 -14.62
C VAL A 370 -18.55 3.57 -13.88
N VAL A 371 -17.33 3.09 -14.08
CA VAL A 371 -16.11 3.74 -13.60
C VAL A 371 -15.55 4.61 -14.71
N ILE A 372 -15.47 5.92 -14.49
CA ILE A 372 -14.89 6.88 -15.43
C ILE A 372 -13.42 7.09 -15.04
N GLY A 373 -12.51 6.66 -15.90
CA GLY A 373 -11.07 6.67 -15.69
C GLY A 373 -10.48 5.26 -15.51
N SER A 374 -9.48 4.94 -16.32
CA SER A 374 -8.78 3.65 -16.38
C SER A 374 -7.45 3.65 -15.61
N SER A 375 -7.34 4.49 -14.57
CA SER A 375 -6.16 4.61 -13.69
C SER A 375 -6.23 3.63 -12.50
N PHE A 376 -5.20 3.59 -11.64
CA PHE A 376 -5.08 2.58 -10.57
C PHE A 376 -6.29 2.53 -9.63
N ILE A 377 -6.73 3.69 -9.11
CA ILE A 377 -7.86 3.73 -8.16
C ILE A 377 -9.16 3.30 -8.83
N GLY A 378 -9.41 3.78 -10.06
CA GLY A 378 -10.60 3.41 -10.83
C GLY A 378 -10.63 1.91 -11.13
N MET A 379 -9.51 1.36 -11.60
CA MET A 379 -9.39 -0.06 -11.91
C MET A 379 -9.48 -0.96 -10.67
N GLU A 380 -8.86 -0.59 -9.55
CA GLU A 380 -9.00 -1.33 -8.28
C GLU A 380 -10.47 -1.38 -7.83
N ALA A 381 -11.16 -0.23 -7.85
CA ALA A 381 -12.58 -0.18 -7.50
C ALA A 381 -13.44 -0.99 -8.49
N ALA A 382 -13.16 -0.90 -9.79
CA ALA A 382 -13.87 -1.67 -10.81
C ALA A 382 -13.74 -3.18 -10.55
N ILE A 383 -12.52 -3.65 -10.33
CA ILE A 383 -12.20 -5.06 -10.08
C ILE A 383 -12.86 -5.53 -8.76
N ALA A 384 -12.79 -4.73 -7.69
CA ALA A 384 -13.41 -5.06 -6.41
C ALA A 384 -14.94 -5.22 -6.52
N LEU A 385 -15.58 -4.57 -7.48
CA LEU A 385 -17.03 -4.59 -7.70
C LEU A 385 -17.52 -5.66 -8.68
N THR A 386 -16.63 -6.28 -9.48
CA THR A 386 -17.00 -7.28 -10.51
C THR A 386 -17.86 -8.42 -10.01
N LYS A 387 -17.70 -8.84 -8.74
CA LYS A 387 -18.49 -9.91 -8.12
C LYS A 387 -19.88 -9.46 -7.67
N ARG A 388 -20.11 -8.15 -7.52
CA ARG A 388 -21.32 -7.56 -6.92
C ARG A 388 -22.19 -6.80 -7.93
N ALA A 389 -21.61 -6.38 -9.06
CA ALA A 389 -22.28 -5.55 -10.06
C ALA A 389 -21.81 -5.85 -11.48
N ASN A 390 -22.57 -5.35 -12.46
CA ASN A 390 -22.12 -5.24 -13.85
C ASN A 390 -21.26 -3.98 -13.96
N VAL A 391 -19.97 -4.14 -14.27
CA VAL A 391 -19.02 -3.02 -14.21
C VAL A 391 -18.46 -2.71 -15.60
N SER A 392 -18.60 -1.43 -15.99
CA SER A 392 -18.01 -0.86 -17.20
C SER A 392 -16.97 0.18 -16.82
N VAL A 393 -15.85 0.20 -17.53
CA VAL A 393 -14.78 1.20 -17.39
C VAL A 393 -14.73 2.04 -18.66
N VAL A 394 -14.73 3.36 -18.51
CA VAL A 394 -14.56 4.32 -19.61
C VAL A 394 -13.19 4.99 -19.49
N GLY A 395 -12.40 4.97 -20.55
CA GLY A 395 -11.06 5.56 -20.59
C GLY A 395 -10.82 6.33 -21.89
N MET A 396 -10.00 7.38 -21.83
CA MET A 396 -9.65 8.18 -23.01
C MET A 396 -8.43 7.62 -23.75
N GLU A 397 -7.59 6.89 -23.03
CA GLU A 397 -6.43 6.15 -23.54
C GLU A 397 -6.86 4.97 -24.42
N LYS A 398 -5.93 4.41 -25.19
CA LYS A 398 -6.17 3.17 -25.96
C LYS A 398 -6.34 1.97 -25.05
N VAL A 399 -5.53 1.92 -23.99
CA VAL A 399 -5.55 0.87 -22.98
C VAL A 399 -5.38 1.47 -21.57
N PRO A 400 -5.89 0.80 -20.52
CA PRO A 400 -5.59 1.20 -19.15
C PRO A 400 -4.09 1.33 -18.91
N PHE A 401 -3.68 2.33 -18.13
CA PHE A 401 -2.29 2.57 -17.77
C PHE A 401 -1.31 2.85 -18.92
N GLU A 402 -1.78 3.15 -20.14
CA GLU A 402 -0.93 3.37 -21.32
C GLU A 402 0.28 4.29 -21.03
N ARG A 403 0.03 5.40 -20.33
CA ARG A 403 1.06 6.40 -19.96
C ARG A 403 2.07 5.93 -18.91
N VAL A 404 1.71 4.98 -18.06
CA VAL A 404 2.50 4.57 -16.89
C VAL A 404 3.18 3.23 -17.10
N LEU A 405 2.49 2.30 -17.78
CA LEU A 405 2.95 0.93 -17.96
C LEU A 405 3.23 0.57 -19.43
N GLY A 406 2.88 1.44 -20.38
CA GLY A 406 2.98 1.17 -21.81
C GLY A 406 1.80 0.38 -22.38
N GLU A 407 1.69 0.39 -23.70
CA GLU A 407 0.56 -0.20 -24.44
C GLU A 407 0.47 -1.73 -24.23
N GLU A 408 1.60 -2.44 -24.32
CA GLU A 408 1.63 -3.91 -24.19
C GLU A 408 1.13 -4.40 -22.82
N VAL A 409 1.67 -3.84 -21.74
CA VAL A 409 1.27 -4.19 -20.37
C VAL A 409 -0.19 -3.80 -20.13
N GLY A 410 -0.58 -2.57 -20.53
CA GLY A 410 -1.96 -2.09 -20.39
C GLY A 410 -2.96 -2.98 -21.13
N GLN A 411 -2.64 -3.41 -22.34
CA GLN A 411 -3.45 -4.28 -23.17
C GLN A 411 -3.65 -5.66 -22.53
N GLY A 412 -2.58 -6.29 -22.02
CA GLY A 412 -2.70 -7.60 -21.39
C GLY A 412 -3.45 -7.55 -20.05
N LEU A 413 -3.22 -6.51 -19.23
CA LEU A 413 -4.00 -6.29 -18.01
C LEU A 413 -5.49 -6.10 -18.32
N MET A 414 -5.83 -5.33 -19.37
CA MET A 414 -7.20 -5.17 -19.83
C MET A 414 -7.82 -6.51 -20.25
N GLN A 415 -7.12 -7.32 -21.07
CA GLN A 415 -7.60 -8.63 -21.50
C GLN A 415 -7.86 -9.57 -20.32
N ALA A 416 -6.97 -9.58 -19.33
CA ALA A 416 -7.15 -10.36 -18.11
C ALA A 416 -8.44 -9.96 -17.36
N GLN A 417 -8.76 -8.66 -17.30
CA GLN A 417 -9.98 -8.22 -16.62
C GLN A 417 -11.26 -8.37 -17.45
N VAL A 418 -11.17 -8.33 -18.78
CA VAL A 418 -12.30 -8.70 -19.66
C VAL A 418 -12.72 -10.15 -19.39
N LYS A 419 -11.77 -11.07 -19.22
CA LYS A 419 -12.04 -12.46 -18.83
C LYS A 419 -12.73 -12.57 -17.45
N ASN A 420 -12.51 -11.59 -16.57
CA ASN A 420 -13.15 -11.48 -15.25
C ASN A 420 -14.49 -10.72 -15.27
N GLY A 421 -15.00 -10.36 -16.45
CA GLY A 421 -16.33 -9.76 -16.62
C GLY A 421 -16.37 -8.22 -16.63
N LEU A 422 -15.23 -7.53 -16.62
CA LEU A 422 -15.21 -6.09 -16.88
C LEU A 422 -15.49 -5.79 -18.35
N LYS A 423 -16.26 -4.73 -18.60
CA LYS A 423 -16.45 -4.15 -19.92
C LYS A 423 -15.61 -2.88 -20.04
N PHE A 424 -14.95 -2.68 -21.17
CA PHE A 424 -14.12 -1.49 -21.41
C PHE A 424 -14.65 -0.70 -22.60
N TYR A 425 -14.69 0.62 -22.42
CA TYR A 425 -14.99 1.62 -23.43
C TYR A 425 -13.79 2.56 -23.49
N MET A 426 -12.75 2.14 -24.22
CA MET A 426 -11.51 2.88 -24.39
C MET A 426 -11.61 3.86 -25.56
N GLU A 427 -10.67 4.79 -25.65
CA GLU A 427 -10.67 5.90 -26.63
C GLU A 427 -12.01 6.65 -26.64
N ALA A 428 -12.63 6.81 -25.46
CA ALA A 428 -13.94 7.38 -25.30
C ALA A 428 -13.95 8.51 -24.25
N GLY A 429 -14.48 9.66 -24.64
CA GLY A 429 -14.76 10.78 -23.75
C GLY A 429 -16.18 10.69 -23.18
N VAL A 430 -16.38 11.19 -21.97
CA VAL A 430 -17.71 11.30 -21.36
C VAL A 430 -18.28 12.70 -21.64
N GLU A 431 -19.46 12.77 -22.24
CA GLU A 431 -20.13 14.02 -22.59
C GLU A 431 -21.05 14.51 -21.47
N LYS A 432 -21.84 13.60 -20.89
CA LYS A 432 -22.78 13.86 -19.80
C LYS A 432 -23.17 12.58 -19.07
N ILE A 433 -23.69 12.74 -17.87
CA ILE A 433 -24.37 11.70 -17.11
C ILE A 433 -25.87 12.03 -17.14
N GLU A 434 -26.68 11.09 -17.60
CA GLU A 434 -28.15 11.24 -17.60
C GLU A 434 -28.74 10.69 -16.31
N GLY A 435 -29.83 11.28 -15.85
CA GLY A 435 -30.46 10.96 -14.58
C GLY A 435 -31.11 12.19 -13.96
N ASP A 436 -31.41 12.08 -12.68
CA ASP A 436 -31.90 13.19 -11.87
C ASP A 436 -31.03 13.37 -10.62
N LYS A 437 -30.93 14.61 -10.14
CA LYS A 437 -30.07 14.95 -9.01
C LYS A 437 -30.42 14.18 -7.73
N SER A 438 -31.70 13.88 -7.52
CA SER A 438 -32.21 13.20 -6.33
C SER A 438 -32.22 11.67 -6.45
N SER A 439 -32.55 11.13 -7.63
CA SER A 439 -32.63 9.69 -7.85
C SER A 439 -31.30 9.06 -8.29
N GLY A 440 -30.40 9.84 -8.87
CA GLY A 440 -29.07 9.43 -9.32
C GLY A 440 -28.98 9.21 -10.84
N PRO A 441 -27.86 8.64 -11.33
CA PRO A 441 -27.65 8.37 -12.74
C PRO A 441 -28.60 7.27 -13.23
N THR A 442 -28.92 7.33 -14.53
CA THR A 442 -29.55 6.26 -15.29
C THR A 442 -28.66 5.79 -16.45
N SER A 443 -27.83 6.68 -16.99
CA SER A 443 -26.88 6.36 -18.04
C SER A 443 -25.66 7.29 -18.05
N VAL A 444 -24.57 6.84 -18.67
CA VAL A 444 -23.40 7.66 -19.02
C VAL A 444 -23.32 7.74 -20.54
N VAL A 445 -23.36 8.96 -21.08
CA VAL A 445 -23.22 9.19 -22.52
C VAL A 445 -21.77 9.42 -22.85
N ILE A 446 -21.22 8.55 -23.69
CA ILE A 446 -19.84 8.59 -24.16
C ILE A 446 -19.79 8.91 -25.65
N LYS A 447 -18.64 9.45 -26.08
CA LYS A 447 -18.30 9.69 -27.48
C LYS A 447 -16.95 9.08 -27.76
N ASN A 448 -16.91 8.14 -28.70
CA ASN A 448 -15.66 7.49 -29.09
C ASN A 448 -14.81 8.39 -30.02
N SER A 449 -13.59 7.95 -30.31
CA SER A 449 -12.65 8.64 -31.22
C SER A 449 -13.20 8.86 -32.64
N GLN A 450 -14.16 8.06 -33.09
CA GLN A 450 -14.84 8.20 -34.39
C GLN A 450 -16.04 9.18 -34.34
N GLY A 451 -16.32 9.76 -33.18
CA GLY A 451 -17.42 10.70 -32.98
C GLY A 451 -18.80 10.05 -32.78
N LYS A 452 -18.88 8.72 -32.75
CA LYS A 452 -20.13 7.99 -32.45
C LYS A 452 -20.45 8.12 -30.96
N GLN A 453 -21.68 8.53 -30.67
CA GLN A 453 -22.21 8.56 -29.31
C GLN A 453 -22.84 7.21 -28.94
N GLU A 454 -22.66 6.81 -27.69
CA GLU A 454 -23.27 5.63 -27.08
C GLU A 454 -23.70 5.97 -25.64
N SER A 455 -24.81 5.38 -25.20
CA SER A 455 -25.31 5.50 -23.83
C SER A 455 -25.12 4.17 -23.10
N ILE A 456 -24.42 4.20 -21.97
CA ILE A 456 -24.14 3.04 -21.11
C ILE A 456 -25.05 3.13 -19.89
N ALA A 457 -25.87 2.12 -19.62
CA ALA A 457 -26.70 2.08 -18.42
C ALA A 457 -25.85 2.17 -17.14
N ALA A 458 -26.26 3.02 -16.20
CA ALA A 458 -25.52 3.28 -14.96
C ALA A 458 -26.47 3.60 -13.81
N ASP A 459 -26.41 2.81 -12.74
CA ASP A 459 -27.05 3.08 -11.44
C ASP A 459 -26.10 3.82 -10.49
N VAL A 460 -24.80 3.62 -10.68
CA VAL A 460 -23.71 4.21 -9.88
C VAL A 460 -22.59 4.61 -10.83
N VAL A 461 -22.03 5.80 -10.63
CA VAL A 461 -20.85 6.27 -11.36
C VAL A 461 -19.72 6.52 -10.36
N ILE A 462 -18.53 5.99 -10.64
CA ILE A 462 -17.32 6.22 -9.84
C ILE A 462 -16.32 7.00 -10.68
N LEU A 463 -15.91 8.16 -10.19
CA LEU A 463 -14.94 9.04 -10.85
C LEU A 463 -13.50 8.66 -10.40
N GLY A 464 -12.79 7.93 -11.26
CA GLY A 464 -11.39 7.53 -11.12
C GLY A 464 -10.44 8.36 -11.99
N VAL A 465 -10.72 9.65 -12.17
CA VAL A 465 -10.05 10.57 -13.11
C VAL A 465 -8.80 11.27 -12.55
N GLY A 466 -8.18 10.66 -11.54
CA GLY A 466 -6.99 11.18 -10.85
C GLY A 466 -7.29 12.16 -9.71
N VAL A 467 -6.21 12.68 -9.11
CA VAL A 467 -6.28 13.61 -7.98
C VAL A 467 -5.58 14.93 -8.30
N ALA A 468 -5.84 15.95 -7.50
CA ALA A 468 -5.09 17.20 -7.47
C ALA A 468 -4.46 17.38 -6.07
N PRO A 469 -3.28 18.00 -5.94
CA PRO A 469 -2.71 18.37 -4.64
C PRO A 469 -3.71 19.18 -3.79
N ALA A 470 -3.81 18.83 -2.50
CA ALA A 470 -4.69 19.47 -1.54
C ALA A 470 -4.05 20.76 -0.96
N THR A 471 -3.69 21.71 -1.83
CA THR A 471 -2.87 22.90 -1.50
C THR A 471 -3.62 24.22 -1.66
N ASN A 472 -4.92 24.20 -1.98
CA ASN A 472 -5.70 25.42 -2.25
C ASN A 472 -5.64 26.47 -1.13
N PHE A 473 -5.59 26.05 0.14
CA PHE A 473 -5.50 26.94 1.31
C PHE A 473 -4.19 27.74 1.37
N LEU A 474 -3.17 27.36 0.58
CA LEU A 474 -1.88 28.04 0.52
C LEU A 474 -1.83 29.18 -0.49
N LYS A 475 -2.80 29.29 -1.40
CA LYS A 475 -2.81 30.30 -2.49
C LYS A 475 -2.72 31.73 -1.98
N GLU A 476 -3.36 32.01 -0.84
CA GLU A 476 -3.35 33.31 -0.18
C GLU A 476 -2.36 33.38 1.00
N SER A 477 -1.53 32.34 1.17
CA SER A 477 -0.55 32.21 2.25
C SER A 477 0.88 32.55 1.79
N GLY A 478 1.05 33.11 0.59
CA GLY A 478 2.37 33.53 0.07
C GLY A 478 3.26 32.39 -0.47
N PHE A 479 2.75 31.15 -0.53
CA PHE A 479 3.50 30.01 -1.07
C PHE A 479 3.50 30.03 -2.60
N LYS A 480 4.67 29.76 -3.19
CA LYS A 480 4.78 29.47 -4.63
C LYS A 480 4.31 28.03 -4.87
N LEU A 481 3.23 27.87 -5.64
CA LEU A 481 2.73 26.57 -6.06
C LEU A 481 3.17 26.26 -7.50
N GLU A 482 3.46 25.00 -7.75
CA GLU A 482 3.76 24.49 -9.09
C GLU A 482 2.50 24.53 -9.98
N LYS A 483 2.69 24.37 -11.30
CA LYS A 483 1.58 24.46 -12.28
C LYS A 483 0.44 23.47 -11.99
N ASP A 484 0.76 22.30 -11.46
CA ASP A 484 -0.21 21.28 -11.08
C ASP A 484 -0.78 21.47 -9.66
N GLY A 485 -0.32 22.49 -8.95
CA GLY A 485 -0.66 22.83 -7.56
C GLY A 485 0.25 22.19 -6.51
N GLY A 486 1.29 21.47 -6.89
CA GLY A 486 2.30 20.93 -5.97
C GLY A 486 3.13 22.02 -5.28
N ILE A 487 3.98 21.58 -4.35
CA ILE A 487 4.93 22.44 -3.61
C ILE A 487 6.34 21.94 -3.89
N ALA A 488 7.18 22.79 -4.49
CA ALA A 488 8.60 22.49 -4.68
C ALA A 488 9.32 22.39 -3.33
N VAL A 489 10.14 21.35 -3.18
CA VAL A 489 10.96 21.12 -1.99
C VAL A 489 12.40 20.81 -2.37
N ASP A 490 13.33 21.04 -1.44
CA ASP A 490 14.73 20.64 -1.59
C ASP A 490 14.94 19.13 -1.34
N SER A 491 16.20 18.66 -1.44
CA SER A 491 16.56 17.25 -1.18
C SER A 491 16.23 16.79 0.25
N LYS A 492 16.02 17.71 1.19
CA LYS A 492 15.65 17.44 2.59
C LYS A 492 14.16 17.66 2.84
N LEU A 493 13.39 17.84 1.77
CA LEU A 493 11.94 18.04 1.75
C LEU A 493 11.49 19.35 2.44
N ARG A 494 12.38 20.35 2.53
CA ARG A 494 12.03 21.70 2.96
C ARG A 494 11.38 22.44 1.82
N VAL A 495 10.31 23.17 2.11
CA VAL A 495 9.66 24.03 1.11
C VAL A 495 10.65 25.10 0.68
N GLU A 496 10.84 25.27 -0.62
CA GLU A 496 11.75 26.29 -1.15
C GLU A 496 11.38 27.68 -0.62
N GLY A 497 12.39 28.41 -0.13
CA GLY A 497 12.20 29.72 0.50
C GLY A 497 11.83 29.68 2.00
N HIS A 498 11.65 28.50 2.60
CA HIS A 498 11.29 28.36 4.02
C HIS A 498 12.21 27.38 4.77
N SER A 499 12.84 27.82 5.85
CA SER A 499 13.73 26.97 6.67
C SER A 499 13.00 26.08 7.68
N ASP A 500 11.77 26.44 8.03
CA ASP A 500 11.00 25.81 9.12
C ASP A 500 9.75 25.07 8.62
N ILE A 501 9.54 25.02 7.31
CA ILE A 501 8.36 24.44 6.68
C ILE A 501 8.80 23.34 5.71
N PHE A 502 8.17 22.18 5.84
CA PHE A 502 8.42 20.99 5.04
C PHE A 502 7.15 20.57 4.32
N ALA A 503 7.28 19.90 3.17
CA ALA A 503 6.15 19.27 2.49
C ALA A 503 6.47 17.81 2.16
N ILE A 504 5.51 16.91 2.40
CA ILE A 504 5.68 15.47 2.24
C ILE A 504 4.49 14.81 1.51
N GLY A 505 4.74 13.63 0.93
CA GLY A 505 3.74 12.85 0.21
C GLY A 505 3.25 13.53 -1.06
N ASP A 506 1.99 13.27 -1.44
CA ASP A 506 1.48 13.62 -2.77
C ASP A 506 1.77 15.09 -3.13
N ILE A 507 1.64 16.04 -2.20
CA ILE A 507 1.81 17.48 -2.49
C ILE A 507 3.25 17.92 -2.79
N ALA A 508 4.24 17.12 -2.40
CA ALA A 508 5.65 17.50 -2.52
C ALA A 508 6.18 17.17 -3.91
N ALA A 509 6.59 18.20 -4.65
CA ALA A 509 7.39 18.07 -5.86
C ALA A 509 8.86 18.04 -5.44
N ALA A 510 9.37 16.83 -5.19
CA ALA A 510 10.71 16.59 -4.66
C ALA A 510 11.70 16.26 -5.79
N PRO A 511 13.01 16.49 -5.57
CA PRO A 511 14.04 15.99 -6.45
C PRO A 511 14.00 14.48 -6.52
N THR A 512 14.11 13.97 -7.74
CA THR A 512 14.22 12.55 -8.05
C THR A 512 15.45 12.36 -8.94
N ARG A 513 15.85 11.10 -9.14
CA ARG A 513 16.98 10.80 -10.03
C ARG A 513 16.76 11.25 -11.48
N ALA A 514 15.51 11.47 -11.88
CA ALA A 514 15.13 11.77 -13.26
C ALA A 514 14.51 13.18 -13.44
N SER A 515 14.31 13.95 -12.36
CA SER A 515 13.71 15.29 -12.42
C SER A 515 14.05 16.07 -11.16
N ASP A 516 14.34 17.36 -11.30
CA ASP A 516 14.60 18.28 -10.17
C ASP A 516 13.35 18.48 -9.29
N HIS A 517 12.16 18.41 -9.87
CA HIS A 517 10.90 18.51 -9.13
C HIS A 517 9.89 17.55 -9.75
N SER A 518 9.56 16.48 -9.02
CA SER A 518 8.51 15.56 -9.42
C SER A 518 7.65 15.17 -8.24
N ARG A 519 6.33 15.16 -8.46
CA ARG A 519 5.37 14.59 -7.53
C ARG A 519 5.24 13.10 -7.78
N ILE A 520 5.48 12.31 -6.75
CA ILE A 520 5.21 10.87 -6.78
C ILE A 520 4.05 10.58 -5.82
N GLU A 521 2.88 10.37 -6.40
CA GLU A 521 1.60 10.20 -5.68
C GLU A 521 1.43 8.78 -5.13
N HIS A 522 2.28 8.42 -4.17
CA HIS A 522 2.27 7.07 -3.63
C HIS A 522 2.54 7.00 -2.13
N TRP A 523 1.83 6.07 -1.48
CA TRP A 523 1.81 5.95 -0.04
C TRP A 523 3.16 5.51 0.56
N ASN A 524 3.95 4.68 -0.15
CA ASN A 524 5.30 4.31 0.27
C ASN A 524 6.23 5.54 0.25
N VAL A 525 6.17 6.34 -0.82
CA VAL A 525 6.93 7.58 -0.95
C VAL A 525 6.55 8.57 0.13
N ALA A 526 5.25 8.81 0.34
CA ALA A 526 4.76 9.67 1.41
C ALA A 526 5.27 9.23 2.79
N SER A 527 5.21 7.92 3.08
CA SER A 527 5.71 7.36 4.34
C SER A 527 7.21 7.60 4.51
N ASN A 528 8.00 7.38 3.46
CA ASN A 528 9.44 7.60 3.49
C ASN A 528 9.83 9.09 3.53
N HIS A 529 9.05 9.99 2.91
CA HIS A 529 9.18 11.44 3.08
C HIS A 529 9.00 11.81 4.56
N GLY A 530 7.95 11.27 5.21
CA GLY A 530 7.69 11.48 6.63
C GLY A 530 8.89 11.09 7.51
N ARG A 531 9.48 9.91 7.26
CA ARG A 531 10.68 9.47 8.00
C ARG A 531 11.89 10.37 7.76
N ALA A 532 12.13 10.81 6.53
CA ALA A 532 13.26 11.67 6.19
C ALA A 532 13.15 13.05 6.87
N VAL A 533 11.96 13.67 6.82
CA VAL A 533 11.70 14.93 7.53
C VAL A 533 11.85 14.75 9.04
N ALA A 534 11.30 13.68 9.61
CA ALA A 534 11.43 13.40 11.04
C ALA A 534 12.89 13.29 11.52
N LYS A 535 13.76 12.61 10.77
CA LYS A 535 15.20 12.54 11.09
C LYS A 535 15.85 13.91 11.06
N THR A 536 15.51 14.73 10.06
CA THR A 536 15.99 16.12 9.95
C THR A 536 15.53 16.96 11.14
N LEU A 537 14.26 16.87 11.51
CA LEU A 537 13.68 17.56 12.66
C LEU A 537 14.24 17.07 14.00
N ALA A 538 14.69 15.82 14.08
CA ALA A 538 15.39 15.26 15.23
C ALA A 538 16.90 15.54 15.24
N GLY A 539 17.42 16.35 14.31
CA GLY A 539 18.81 16.83 14.28
C GLY A 539 19.76 16.04 13.37
N THR A 540 19.26 15.09 12.58
CA THR A 540 20.04 14.35 11.58
C THR A 540 19.58 14.73 10.17
N GLU A 541 20.24 15.72 9.56
CA GLU A 541 19.94 16.08 8.16
C GLU A 541 20.16 14.89 7.24
N THR A 542 19.17 14.57 6.40
CA THR A 542 19.21 13.43 5.48
C THR A 542 18.62 13.84 4.14
N ASP A 543 19.38 13.65 3.07
CA ASP A 543 18.85 13.79 1.71
C ASP A 543 17.92 12.62 1.37
N TYR A 544 16.83 12.91 0.67
CA TYR A 544 15.87 11.93 0.19
C TYR A 544 16.27 11.44 -1.21
N ASP A 545 16.86 10.24 -1.28
CA ASP A 545 17.21 9.54 -2.55
C ASP A 545 16.69 8.09 -2.55
N LYS A 546 15.46 7.87 -2.07
CA LYS A 546 14.88 6.52 -2.08
C LYS A 546 14.29 6.18 -3.44
N VAL A 547 14.51 4.94 -3.89
CA VAL A 547 13.81 4.39 -5.05
C VAL A 547 12.34 4.23 -4.70
N ALA A 548 11.47 4.83 -5.50
CA ALA A 548 10.03 4.74 -5.27
C ALA A 548 9.54 3.31 -5.52
N ILE A 549 8.72 2.79 -4.61
CA ILE A 549 8.09 1.46 -4.72
C ILE A 549 6.58 1.60 -4.70
N PHE A 550 5.90 0.88 -5.59
CA PHE A 550 4.46 0.89 -5.77
C PHE A 550 3.85 -0.50 -5.83
N TRP A 551 2.57 -0.59 -5.47
CA TRP A 551 1.79 -1.80 -5.71
C TRP A 551 0.32 -1.48 -6.00
N SER A 552 -0.31 -2.32 -6.80
CA SER A 552 -1.73 -2.24 -7.09
C SER A 552 -2.35 -3.62 -7.25
N ALA A 553 -3.62 -3.76 -6.87
CA ALA A 553 -4.38 -5.00 -6.99
C ALA A 553 -5.21 -5.00 -8.28
N LEU A 554 -4.63 -5.51 -9.37
CA LEU A 554 -5.21 -5.51 -10.71
C LEU A 554 -5.58 -6.94 -11.15
N GLY A 555 -6.35 -7.63 -10.32
CA GLY A 555 -6.63 -9.08 -10.43
C GLY A 555 -5.53 -9.97 -9.86
N SER A 556 -4.28 -9.52 -9.96
CA SER A 556 -3.13 -9.99 -9.19
C SER A 556 -2.35 -8.80 -8.63
N GLN A 557 -1.19 -9.02 -8.01
CA GLN A 557 -0.38 -7.99 -7.37
C GLN A 557 0.61 -7.41 -8.38
N LEU A 558 0.29 -6.25 -8.94
CA LEU A 558 1.28 -5.46 -9.67
C LEU A 558 2.24 -4.85 -8.66
N ARG A 559 3.53 -4.99 -8.89
CA ARG A 559 4.60 -4.34 -8.13
C ARG A 559 5.41 -3.48 -9.07
N TYR A 560 5.91 -2.36 -8.58
CA TYR A 560 6.68 -1.42 -9.40
C TYR A 560 7.79 -0.79 -8.57
N CYS A 561 8.96 -0.57 -9.16
CA CYS A 561 10.01 0.27 -8.59
C CYS A 561 10.56 1.26 -9.62
N GLY A 562 11.09 2.38 -9.13
CA GLY A 562 11.69 3.44 -9.95
C GLY A 562 10.71 4.54 -10.32
N SER A 563 11.07 5.34 -11.33
CA SER A 563 10.28 6.46 -11.84
C SER A 563 10.31 6.42 -13.38
N GLY A 564 9.49 5.56 -13.97
CA GLY A 564 9.32 5.44 -15.41
C GLY A 564 8.03 6.12 -15.87
N GLY A 565 7.87 7.42 -15.61
CA GLY A 565 6.78 8.21 -16.21
C GLY A 565 7.06 8.53 -17.68
N PRO A 566 6.78 9.75 -18.20
CA PRO A 566 7.14 10.17 -19.57
C PRO A 566 8.67 10.21 -19.86
N GLN A 567 9.48 9.56 -19.03
CA GLN A 567 10.94 9.54 -19.02
C GLN A 567 11.52 8.26 -19.64
N PHE A 568 10.73 7.22 -19.91
CA PHE A 568 11.20 6.05 -20.65
C PHE A 568 10.87 6.18 -22.15
N ASP A 569 11.74 5.66 -22.99
CA ASP A 569 11.57 5.58 -24.45
C ASP A 569 11.56 4.12 -24.95
N ASN A 570 11.87 3.16 -24.08
CA ASN A 570 11.93 1.74 -24.40
C ASN A 570 11.28 0.90 -23.29
N VAL A 571 10.51 -0.12 -23.70
CA VAL A 571 9.92 -1.10 -22.79
C VAL A 571 10.26 -2.49 -23.29
N TYR A 572 10.77 -3.33 -22.40
CA TYR A 572 10.92 -4.76 -22.64
C TYR A 572 10.04 -5.54 -21.68
N VAL A 573 9.15 -6.36 -22.23
CA VAL A 573 8.30 -7.26 -21.44
C VAL A 573 8.81 -8.68 -21.59
N ASP A 574 9.15 -9.29 -20.46
CA ASP A 574 9.45 -10.71 -20.32
C ASP A 574 8.27 -11.40 -19.63
N GLY A 575 7.73 -12.44 -20.26
CA GLY A 575 6.49 -13.11 -19.86
C GLY A 575 5.25 -12.56 -20.56
N LYS A 576 4.07 -12.76 -19.95
CA LYS A 576 2.77 -12.50 -20.59
C LYS A 576 1.84 -11.70 -19.67
N PRO A 577 1.63 -10.40 -19.94
CA PRO A 577 0.77 -9.55 -19.12
C PRO A 577 -0.68 -10.04 -19.01
N GLU A 578 -1.23 -10.66 -20.07
CA GLU A 578 -2.58 -11.24 -20.09
C GLU A 578 -2.76 -12.51 -19.24
N GLU A 579 -1.65 -13.13 -18.84
CA GLU A 579 -1.60 -14.24 -17.88
C GLU A 579 -1.24 -13.74 -16.46
N LEU A 580 -1.12 -12.42 -16.26
CA LEU A 580 -0.73 -11.79 -14.99
C LEU A 580 0.61 -12.31 -14.44
N LYS A 581 1.52 -12.69 -15.35
CA LYS A 581 2.84 -13.21 -15.02
C LYS A 581 3.90 -12.64 -15.97
N PHE A 582 4.54 -11.55 -15.56
CA PHE A 582 5.51 -10.82 -16.38
C PHE A 582 6.45 -9.96 -15.55
N ALA A 583 7.55 -9.55 -16.18
CA ALA A 583 8.40 -8.44 -15.79
C ALA A 583 8.50 -7.45 -16.97
N ALA A 584 8.18 -6.18 -16.73
CA ALA A 584 8.36 -5.10 -17.69
C ALA A 584 9.49 -4.19 -17.20
N TYR A 585 10.51 -4.02 -18.03
CA TYR A 585 11.66 -3.16 -17.78
C TYR A 585 11.52 -1.90 -18.63
N TYR A 586 11.47 -0.75 -17.98
CA TYR A 586 11.34 0.57 -18.61
C TYR A 586 12.71 1.23 -18.64
N ALA A 587 13.15 1.67 -19.80
CA ALA A 587 14.47 2.26 -19.98
C ALA A 587 14.44 3.61 -20.69
N GLU A 588 15.45 4.42 -20.38
CA GLU A 588 15.86 5.58 -21.17
C GLU A 588 17.12 5.16 -21.95
N GLY A 589 16.99 4.99 -23.27
CA GLY A 589 18.00 4.33 -24.08
C GLY A 589 18.22 2.88 -23.64
N ASP A 590 19.35 2.62 -22.97
CA ASP A 590 19.74 1.30 -22.46
C ASP A 590 19.77 1.23 -20.92
N GLU A 591 19.48 2.35 -20.23
CA GLU A 591 19.46 2.44 -18.77
C GLU A 591 18.07 2.08 -18.24
N VAL A 592 17.96 1.02 -17.44
CA VAL A 592 16.68 0.66 -16.81
C VAL A 592 16.38 1.61 -15.66
N VAL A 593 15.33 2.42 -15.81
CA VAL A 593 14.91 3.45 -14.84
C VAL A 593 13.72 3.01 -13.97
N ALA A 594 12.97 2.01 -14.43
CA ALA A 594 11.89 1.41 -13.65
C ALA A 594 11.61 -0.04 -14.05
N VAL A 595 10.97 -0.78 -13.14
CA VAL A 595 10.55 -2.16 -13.37
C VAL A 595 9.16 -2.38 -12.81
N ALA A 596 8.25 -2.96 -13.59
CA ALA A 596 6.97 -3.47 -13.14
C ALA A 596 6.97 -4.99 -13.19
N THR A 597 6.42 -5.66 -12.17
CA THR A 597 6.33 -7.12 -12.15
C THR A 597 4.98 -7.60 -11.67
N MET A 598 4.58 -8.77 -12.14
CA MET A 598 3.44 -9.50 -11.62
C MET A 598 3.77 -11.00 -11.62
N GLY A 599 3.56 -11.70 -10.51
CA GLY A 599 3.75 -13.15 -10.42
C GLY A 599 5.20 -13.67 -10.49
N VAL A 600 6.20 -12.80 -10.33
CA VAL A 600 7.64 -13.12 -10.44
C VAL A 600 8.48 -12.55 -9.27
N ASP A 601 7.89 -12.53 -8.07
CA ASP A 601 8.58 -12.07 -6.86
C ASP A 601 9.80 -12.94 -6.53
N PRO A 602 10.91 -12.38 -5.99
CA PRO A 602 11.07 -11.01 -5.50
C PRO A 602 11.72 -10.04 -6.51
N LEU A 603 11.58 -10.27 -7.83
CA LEU A 603 12.31 -9.52 -8.86
C LEU A 603 12.20 -8.00 -8.72
N MET A 604 11.02 -7.44 -8.45
CA MET A 604 10.88 -5.98 -8.29
C MET A 604 11.75 -5.41 -7.18
N VAL A 605 11.79 -6.06 -5.99
CA VAL A 605 12.58 -5.54 -4.87
C VAL A 605 14.08 -5.77 -5.08
N GLN A 606 14.47 -6.83 -5.76
CA GLN A 606 15.84 -7.04 -6.23
C GLN A 606 16.27 -5.89 -7.16
N CYS A 607 15.46 -5.58 -8.18
CA CYS A 607 15.71 -4.46 -9.09
C CYS A 607 15.73 -3.11 -8.37
N SER A 608 14.86 -2.90 -7.37
CA SER A 608 14.85 -1.67 -6.57
C SER A 608 16.18 -1.46 -5.85
N GLU A 609 16.75 -2.52 -5.26
CA GLU A 609 18.04 -2.43 -4.59
C GLU A 609 19.20 -2.28 -5.59
N LEU A 610 19.16 -2.96 -6.74
CA LEU A 610 20.12 -2.76 -7.83
C LEU A 610 20.11 -1.32 -8.36
N ILE A 611 18.93 -0.72 -8.53
CA ILE A 611 18.78 0.70 -8.88
C ILE A 611 19.38 1.56 -7.77
N ARG A 612 19.05 1.30 -6.49
CA ARG A 612 19.57 2.04 -5.33
C ARG A 612 21.09 2.14 -5.36
N ILE A 613 21.77 1.01 -5.58
CA ILE A 613 23.24 0.92 -5.60
C ILE A 613 23.87 1.15 -6.99
N ARG A 614 23.08 1.60 -7.98
CA ARG A 614 23.52 1.87 -9.36
C ARG A 614 24.21 0.67 -10.04
N ALA A 615 23.69 -0.53 -9.78
CA ALA A 615 24.17 -1.80 -10.32
C ALA A 615 23.12 -2.52 -11.20
N MET A 616 22.04 -1.82 -11.58
CA MET A 616 21.02 -2.36 -12.46
C MET A 616 21.64 -2.71 -13.83
N PRO A 617 21.44 -3.94 -14.35
CA PRO A 617 21.82 -4.30 -15.71
C PRO A 617 21.25 -3.36 -16.75
N LYS A 618 21.97 -3.22 -17.86
CA LYS A 618 21.46 -2.54 -19.04
C LYS A 618 20.30 -3.33 -19.64
N LEU A 619 19.39 -2.64 -20.32
CA LEU A 619 18.23 -3.29 -20.95
C LEU A 619 18.68 -4.33 -21.99
N SER A 620 19.73 -4.04 -22.75
CA SER A 620 20.35 -4.92 -23.74
C SER A 620 20.89 -6.22 -23.13
N GLU A 621 21.49 -6.16 -21.93
CA GLU A 621 21.96 -7.34 -21.21
C GLU A 621 20.78 -8.22 -20.76
N ILE A 622 19.70 -7.60 -20.26
CA ILE A 622 18.48 -8.31 -19.83
C ILE A 622 17.82 -9.01 -21.02
N LYS A 623 17.69 -8.32 -22.17
CA LYS A 623 17.19 -8.91 -23.43
C LYS A 623 18.04 -10.10 -23.89
N ASN A 624 19.33 -10.11 -23.55
CA ASN A 624 20.27 -11.19 -23.85
C ASN A 624 20.35 -12.26 -22.74
N GLY A 625 19.39 -12.28 -21.81
CA GLY A 625 19.22 -13.34 -20.81
C GLY A 625 19.89 -13.08 -19.46
N LYS A 626 20.45 -11.89 -19.22
CA LYS A 626 20.96 -11.54 -17.88
C LYS A 626 19.80 -11.33 -16.91
N ASN A 627 19.69 -12.20 -15.91
CA ASN A 627 18.63 -12.13 -14.92
C ASN A 627 19.07 -11.28 -13.70
N PRO A 628 18.36 -10.19 -13.34
CA PRO A 628 18.68 -9.39 -12.16
C PRO A 628 18.69 -10.18 -10.84
N LEU A 629 17.96 -11.30 -10.74
CA LEU A 629 17.93 -12.17 -9.55
C LEU A 629 19.24 -12.91 -9.31
N ASP A 630 20.08 -13.08 -10.34
CA ASP A 630 21.37 -13.77 -10.20
C ASP A 630 22.46 -12.84 -9.65
N LEU A 631 22.18 -11.54 -9.55
CA LEU A 631 23.12 -10.55 -9.04
C LEU A 631 23.18 -10.56 -7.52
N ASP A 632 24.40 -10.68 -6.99
CA ASP A 632 24.64 -10.69 -5.55
C ASP A 632 24.60 -9.27 -4.97
N LEU A 633 23.62 -9.01 -4.10
CA LEU A 633 23.50 -7.77 -3.33
C LEU A 633 24.21 -7.86 -1.96
N SER A 634 24.78 -9.01 -1.60
CA SER A 634 25.42 -9.22 -0.30
C SER A 634 26.85 -8.69 -0.21
N THR A 635 27.47 -8.43 -1.36
CA THR A 635 28.80 -7.83 -1.44
C THR A 635 28.66 -6.31 -1.62
N PRO A 636 29.37 -5.46 -0.83
CA PRO A 636 29.29 -4.01 -1.01
C PRO A 636 29.69 -3.62 -2.43
N SER A 637 28.84 -2.87 -3.13
CA SER A 637 29.28 -2.15 -4.31
C SER A 637 30.45 -1.24 -3.91
N ALA A 638 31.57 -1.31 -4.61
CA ALA A 638 32.69 -0.38 -4.44
C ALA A 638 32.32 1.07 -4.83
N LYS A 639 31.08 1.30 -5.27
CA LYS A 639 30.52 2.59 -5.66
C LYS A 639 29.24 2.83 -4.86
N ILE A 640 29.35 3.52 -3.73
CA ILE A 640 28.26 4.33 -3.15
C ILE A 640 28.77 5.76 -3.14
#